data_AF-A0A1B0BN42-F1
#
_entry.id   AF-A0A1B0BN42-F1
#
_cell.length_a   1.000
_cell.length_b   1.000
_cell.length_c   1.000
_cell.angle_alpha   90.00
_cell.angle_beta   90.00
_cell.angle_gamma   90.00
#
_symmetry.space_group_name_H-M   'P 1'
#
loop_
_entity.id
_entity.type
_entity.pdbx_description
1 polymer ?
#
loop_
_entity_poly.entity_id
_entity_poly.type
_entity_poly.pdbx_seq_one_letter_code
_entity_poly.pdbx_strand_id
1 'polypeptide(L)'
;MIDYRDLHERLVQVGQEHLLKFWSELNENEREQLIHDIEELDLNELKLYFDRATISLNQNALKLDDCLQPIPDHSLISISRTSEEQLSAYREQGLKQISEGHVAVLLMAGGQGTRLGFANPKGMFNVGLQSNKTLFCIQAERILRLQELAAEITGKKGIITWYIMTSEHTIKPTYDYFTANNYLGLQKENVIFFEQGSLPCFEFDGKIILDQKHRIARAPDGNGGIYRALKQQGILDDMEKKGILYLHAHSVDNILTKVADPVFIGYCMQANADCAAKVVEKSAANEAVGVVAIVDGKYQVVEYSEISTKTAELRNADGRLTFSAGNICNHFFTAEFLRKVGNIYERELKLHVAKKKIPFVDNSGKRITPEKPNGIKIEKFVFDVFQFAENFVAMEVPRDEEFSALKNSDSAGKDCPSTARADLHRLHKKYIEAAGGVVHGDQCEISPYVSYAGENLSIVKGKSFTTPLHLSYPLSSVKFLEVIKPFCSILPEIAKPERKIPLFGIMSSDSADPFYWIRVILASNRGTLMELGISPIVTSGLIMQLLAGAKIIEVGDTPKDRALFNGAQKLFGMVITIGQAIVYVMTGMYGDPSEIGAGVCLLIIIQLFAAGLIVLLLDELLQKGYGLGSGISLFIATNICETIVWKAFSPTTVTTGRGTEFEGAVIALFHLMATRNDKVRALREAFYRQNLPNLMNLLATVLVFAVVIYFQGFRVDLPIKSARYRGQYSSYPIKLFYTSNIPIILQSALVSNLYVISQMLAVKFQGNFFINLLGVWADVGGGGPARSYPIGGLCYYLSPPESVGHILTDPIHAILYIVFMLGSCAFFSKTWIDVSGSSAKDVAKQLKEQHMVMRGHRENSMIHELNRYIPTAAAFGGLCIGALSVLADFLGAIGSGTGILLAVTIIYQYFEIFVKEQSEMGGMGTLLF
;
A
#
# COMPACT_ATOMS: atom_id res chain seq x y z
N MET A 1 -14.88 41.08 28.47
CA MET A 1 -14.67 40.24 29.66
C MET A 1 -15.92 40.29 30.49
N ILE A 2 -16.55 39.14 30.71
CA ILE A 2 -17.69 39.03 31.63
C ILE A 2 -17.18 39.35 33.03
N ASP A 3 -17.85 40.27 33.71
CA ASP A 3 -17.51 40.66 35.08
C ASP A 3 -17.96 39.55 36.05
N TYR A 4 -17.18 39.30 37.11
CA TYR A 4 -17.51 38.33 38.17
C TYR A 4 -18.94 38.51 38.68
N ARG A 5 -19.37 39.76 38.78
CA ARG A 5 -20.69 40.13 39.27
C ARG A 5 -21.83 39.59 38.40
N ASP A 6 -21.69 39.67 37.08
CA ASP A 6 -22.69 39.17 36.13
C ASP A 6 -22.78 37.64 36.18
N LEU A 7 -21.62 36.96 36.22
CA LEU A 7 -21.56 35.50 36.32
C LEU A 7 -22.13 34.99 37.65
N HIS A 8 -21.81 35.68 38.76
CA HIS A 8 -22.33 35.34 40.08
C HIS A 8 -23.86 35.55 40.15
N GLU A 9 -24.39 36.66 39.63
CA GLU A 9 -25.84 36.90 39.59
C GLU A 9 -26.59 35.81 38.81
N ARG A 10 -26.05 35.38 37.66
CA ARG A 10 -26.62 34.27 36.86
C ARG A 10 -26.60 32.93 37.62
N LEU A 11 -25.49 32.61 38.28
CA LEU A 11 -25.37 31.34 39.02
C LEU A 11 -26.24 31.29 40.28
N VAL A 12 -26.41 32.42 40.97
CA VAL A 12 -27.31 32.52 42.13
C VAL A 12 -28.76 32.21 41.74
N GLN A 13 -29.22 32.66 40.57
CA GLN A 13 -30.58 32.38 40.10
C GLN A 13 -30.89 30.89 39.95
N VAL A 14 -29.86 30.07 39.70
CA VAL A 14 -29.98 28.61 39.55
C VAL A 14 -29.41 27.82 40.73
N GLY A 15 -28.95 28.50 41.79
CA GLY A 15 -28.38 27.88 43.00
C GLY A 15 -27.04 27.16 42.78
N GLN A 16 -26.20 27.68 41.88
CA GLN A 16 -24.90 27.11 41.51
C GLN A 16 -23.73 28.10 41.79
N GLU A 17 -23.92 29.06 42.70
CA GLU A 17 -22.92 30.09 43.02
C GLU A 17 -21.62 29.53 43.60
N HIS A 18 -21.65 28.31 44.16
CA HIS A 18 -20.47 27.63 44.69
C HIS A 18 -19.41 27.31 43.63
N LEU A 19 -19.76 27.34 42.34
CA LEU A 19 -18.79 27.20 41.25
C LEU A 19 -17.73 28.30 41.27
N LEU A 20 -18.05 29.48 41.79
CA LEU A 20 -17.13 30.62 41.90
C LEU A 20 -16.39 30.67 43.24
N LYS A 21 -16.52 29.64 44.09
CA LYS A 21 -15.95 29.63 45.44
C LYS A 21 -14.45 29.97 45.48
N PHE A 22 -13.68 29.49 44.52
CA PHE A 22 -12.22 29.68 44.47
C PHE A 22 -11.78 30.85 43.59
N TRP A 23 -12.70 31.68 43.10
CA TRP A 23 -12.43 32.72 42.08
C TRP A 23 -11.29 33.68 42.44
N SER A 24 -11.19 34.05 43.71
CA SER A 24 -10.14 34.93 44.23
C SER A 24 -8.74 34.31 44.18
N GLU A 25 -8.66 32.98 44.17
CA GLU A 25 -7.41 32.21 44.13
C GLU A 25 -6.96 31.88 42.69
N LEU A 26 -7.84 32.07 41.70
CA LEU A 26 -7.58 31.75 40.29
C LEU A 26 -6.78 32.85 39.60
N ASN A 27 -5.85 32.44 38.73
CA ASN A 27 -5.20 33.34 37.78
C ASN A 27 -6.11 33.67 36.57
N GLU A 28 -5.70 34.60 35.70
CA GLU A 28 -6.54 35.06 34.58
C GLU A 28 -6.90 33.93 33.61
N ASN A 29 -5.96 33.06 33.24
CA ASN A 29 -6.21 31.92 32.34
C ASN A 29 -7.17 30.91 32.98
N GLU A 30 -7.00 30.63 34.28
CA GLU A 30 -7.92 29.76 35.03
C GLU A 30 -9.33 30.34 35.10
N ARG A 31 -9.47 31.67 35.27
CA ARG A 31 -10.77 32.35 35.24
C ARG A 31 -11.42 32.23 33.87
N GLU A 32 -10.66 32.44 32.79
CA GLU A 32 -11.16 32.29 31.42
C GLU A 32 -11.68 30.87 31.16
N GLN A 33 -10.95 29.84 31.61
CA GLN A 33 -11.38 28.45 31.48
C GLN A 33 -12.65 28.14 32.26
N LEU A 34 -12.80 28.68 33.47
CA LEU A 34 -14.01 28.49 34.27
C LEU A 34 -15.21 29.25 33.67
N ILE A 35 -15.00 30.48 33.16
CA ILE A 35 -16.02 31.23 32.44
C ILE A 35 -16.51 30.41 31.25
N HIS A 36 -15.59 29.93 30.41
CA HIS A 36 -15.90 29.11 29.25
C HIS A 36 -16.70 27.85 29.66
N ASP A 37 -16.28 27.17 30.73
CA ASP A 37 -16.98 25.99 31.22
C ASP A 37 -18.43 26.29 31.66
N ILE A 38 -18.69 27.48 32.21
CA ILE A 38 -20.03 27.90 32.65
C ILE A 38 -20.87 28.41 31.47
N GLU A 39 -20.27 29.10 30.51
CA GLU A 39 -20.98 29.61 29.33
C GLU A 39 -21.51 28.52 28.41
N GLU A 40 -20.81 27.39 28.32
CA GLU A 40 -21.28 26.22 27.56
C GLU A 40 -22.50 25.53 28.21
N LEU A 41 -22.77 25.81 29.49
CA LEU A 41 -23.89 25.22 30.21
C LEU A 41 -25.16 26.05 30.01
N ASP A 42 -26.24 25.39 29.55
CA ASP A 42 -27.58 25.98 29.64
C ASP A 42 -28.09 25.87 31.08
N LEU A 43 -27.77 26.88 31.89
CA LEU A 43 -28.09 26.93 33.32
C LEU A 43 -29.60 26.76 33.61
N ASN A 44 -30.47 27.20 32.69
CA ASN A 44 -31.92 27.04 32.84
C ASN A 44 -32.35 25.59 32.59
N GLU A 45 -31.69 24.90 31.65
CA GLU A 45 -31.96 23.50 31.33
C GLU A 45 -31.45 22.54 32.43
N LEU A 46 -30.35 22.89 33.11
CA LEU A 46 -29.68 21.99 34.06
C LEU A 46 -30.50 21.63 35.30
N LYS A 47 -31.25 22.58 35.85
CA LYS A 47 -32.16 22.29 36.99
C LYS A 47 -33.24 21.29 36.56
N LEU A 48 -33.80 21.49 35.37
CA LEU A 48 -34.80 20.58 34.80
C LEU A 48 -34.21 19.18 34.54
N TYR A 49 -32.96 19.09 34.05
CA TYR A 49 -32.26 17.81 33.90
C TYR A 49 -32.13 17.06 35.22
N PHE A 50 -31.66 17.74 36.28
CA PHE A 50 -31.49 17.13 37.59
C PHE A 50 -32.83 16.70 38.22
N ASP A 51 -33.86 17.54 38.13
CA ASP A 51 -35.19 17.23 38.66
C ASP A 51 -35.80 16.01 37.95
N ARG A 52 -35.73 15.97 36.61
CA ARG A 52 -36.21 14.83 35.81
C ARG A 52 -35.41 13.55 36.06
N ALA A 53 -34.09 13.66 36.17
CA ALA A 53 -33.20 12.55 36.52
C ALA A 53 -33.56 11.95 37.89
N THR A 54 -33.86 12.81 38.87
CA THR A 54 -34.27 12.39 40.22
C THR A 54 -35.65 11.73 40.24
N ILE A 55 -36.60 12.21 39.43
CA ILE A 55 -37.90 11.56 39.24
C ILE A 55 -37.71 10.17 38.63
N SER A 56 -36.84 10.03 37.62
CA SER A 56 -36.57 8.74 36.96
C SER A 56 -35.94 7.71 37.92
N LEU A 57 -35.15 8.14 38.91
CA LEU A 57 -34.60 7.25 39.95
C LEU A 57 -35.67 6.67 40.89
N ASN A 58 -36.79 7.37 41.06
CA ASN A 58 -37.85 7.03 42.01
C ASN A 58 -39.05 6.31 41.37
N GLN A 59 -39.07 6.13 40.04
CA GLN A 59 -40.09 5.33 39.36
C GLN A 59 -39.86 3.84 39.66
N ASN A 60 -40.83 3.21 40.34
CA ASN A 60 -40.76 1.82 40.81
C ASN A 60 -40.66 0.81 39.66
N ALA A 61 -39.58 0.01 39.65
CA ALA A 61 -39.37 -1.13 38.75
C ALA A 61 -40.52 -2.18 38.77
N LEU A 62 -41.27 -2.25 39.87
CA LEU A 62 -42.37 -3.20 40.07
C LEU A 62 -43.58 -3.01 39.11
N LYS A 63 -43.71 -1.87 38.43
CA LYS A 63 -44.78 -1.64 37.43
C LYS A 63 -44.37 -1.98 36.00
N LEU A 64 -43.08 -2.12 35.72
CA LEU A 64 -42.58 -2.27 34.35
C LEU A 64 -42.88 -3.65 33.78
N ASP A 65 -42.73 -4.70 34.60
CA ASP A 65 -42.95 -6.09 34.19
C ASP A 65 -44.39 -6.35 33.73
N ASP A 66 -45.38 -5.74 34.38
CA ASP A 66 -46.80 -5.94 34.08
C ASP A 66 -47.22 -5.28 32.74
N CYS A 67 -46.48 -4.26 32.30
CA CYS A 67 -46.71 -3.54 31.05
C CYS A 67 -45.85 -4.04 29.87
N LEU A 68 -44.97 -5.02 30.11
CA LEU A 68 -44.00 -5.49 29.13
C LEU A 68 -44.62 -6.50 28.16
N GLN A 69 -44.48 -6.24 26.86
CA GLN A 69 -44.96 -7.10 25.79
C GLN A 69 -43.83 -7.42 24.79
N PRO A 70 -43.76 -8.64 24.25
CA PRO A 70 -42.78 -8.99 23.22
C PRO A 70 -43.07 -8.24 21.91
N ILE A 71 -42.07 -8.16 21.03
CA ILE A 71 -42.26 -7.61 19.68
C ILE A 71 -43.23 -8.50 18.92
N PRO A 72 -44.25 -7.95 18.23
CA PRO A 72 -45.13 -8.72 17.38
C PRO A 72 -44.38 -9.42 16.23
N ASP A 73 -44.78 -10.64 15.88
CA ASP A 73 -44.11 -11.42 14.82
C ASP A 73 -44.08 -10.72 13.45
N HIS A 74 -45.07 -9.87 13.14
CA HIS A 74 -45.09 -9.11 11.89
C HIS A 74 -44.07 -7.97 11.83
N SER A 75 -43.60 -7.50 12.98
CA SER A 75 -42.58 -6.45 13.13
C SER A 75 -41.18 -7.02 13.41
N LEU A 76 -41.02 -8.35 13.41
CA LEU A 76 -39.75 -9.04 13.66
C LEU A 76 -39.47 -10.04 12.54
N ILE A 77 -38.44 -9.77 11.72
CA ILE A 77 -37.92 -10.73 10.75
C ILE A 77 -36.69 -11.45 11.32
N SER A 78 -36.46 -12.70 10.91
CA SER A 78 -35.30 -13.48 11.34
C SER A 78 -34.58 -14.04 10.13
N ILE A 79 -33.29 -13.69 9.96
CA ILE A 79 -32.50 -14.12 8.79
C ILE A 79 -32.50 -15.64 8.64
N SER A 80 -32.45 -16.38 9.76
CA SER A 80 -32.43 -17.85 9.74
C SER A 80 -33.77 -18.49 9.32
N ARG A 81 -34.87 -17.73 9.40
CA ARG A 81 -36.24 -18.21 9.10
C ARG A 81 -36.81 -17.63 7.80
N THR A 82 -36.12 -16.68 7.19
CA THR A 82 -36.51 -16.04 5.93
C THR A 82 -35.91 -16.79 4.74
N SER A 83 -36.63 -16.87 3.63
CA SER A 83 -36.14 -17.54 2.42
C SER A 83 -34.98 -16.77 1.76
N GLU A 84 -34.04 -17.49 1.14
CA GLU A 84 -32.91 -16.87 0.44
C GLU A 84 -33.35 -15.92 -0.69
N GLU A 85 -34.47 -16.21 -1.34
CA GLU A 85 -35.06 -15.35 -2.37
C GLU A 85 -35.46 -13.97 -1.81
N GLN A 86 -36.12 -13.95 -0.64
CA GLN A 86 -36.50 -12.71 0.03
C GLN A 86 -35.27 -11.95 0.54
N LEU A 87 -34.29 -12.64 1.12
CA LEU A 87 -33.03 -12.03 1.55
C LEU A 87 -32.25 -11.42 0.38
N SER A 88 -32.26 -12.08 -0.77
CA SER A 88 -31.66 -11.58 -2.01
C SER A 88 -32.38 -10.33 -2.52
N ALA A 89 -33.72 -10.32 -2.48
CA ALA A 89 -34.50 -9.14 -2.84
C ALA A 89 -34.19 -7.94 -1.93
N TYR A 90 -34.10 -8.14 -0.61
CA TYR A 90 -33.68 -7.08 0.32
C TYR A 90 -32.26 -6.61 0.00
N ARG A 91 -31.33 -7.53 -0.23
CA ARG A 91 -29.93 -7.21 -0.57
C ARG A 91 -29.85 -6.33 -1.83
N GLU A 92 -30.58 -6.69 -2.88
CA GLU A 92 -30.60 -5.92 -4.13
C GLU A 92 -31.16 -4.51 -3.94
N GLN A 93 -32.24 -4.36 -3.18
CA GLN A 93 -32.79 -3.03 -2.86
C GLN A 93 -31.82 -2.18 -2.03
N GLY A 94 -31.17 -2.77 -1.02
CA GLY A 94 -30.18 -2.08 -0.22
C GLY A 94 -28.96 -1.64 -1.03
N LEU A 95 -28.43 -2.53 -1.89
CA LEU A 95 -27.31 -2.20 -2.79
C LEU A 95 -27.70 -1.13 -3.82
N LYS A 96 -28.95 -1.12 -4.29
CA LYS A 96 -29.46 -0.06 -5.16
C LYS A 96 -29.40 1.30 -4.46
N GLN A 97 -29.87 1.41 -3.21
CA GLN A 97 -29.78 2.67 -2.46
C GLN A 97 -28.35 3.11 -2.18
N ILE A 98 -27.45 2.16 -1.91
CA ILE A 98 -26.02 2.45 -1.78
C ILE A 98 -25.49 3.05 -3.09
N SER A 99 -25.84 2.47 -4.24
CA SER A 99 -25.40 2.97 -5.55
C SER A 99 -25.97 4.34 -5.94
N GLU A 100 -27.14 4.68 -5.40
CA GLU A 100 -27.78 5.98 -5.57
C GLU A 100 -27.16 7.07 -4.69
N GLY A 101 -26.40 6.70 -3.66
CA GLY A 101 -25.80 7.63 -2.69
C GLY A 101 -26.74 8.02 -1.55
N HIS A 102 -27.84 7.29 -1.36
CA HIS A 102 -28.85 7.59 -0.34
C HIS A 102 -28.53 7.02 1.05
N VAL A 103 -27.42 6.28 1.20
CA VAL A 103 -27.07 5.57 2.44
C VAL A 103 -25.87 6.20 3.14
N ALA A 104 -25.96 6.37 4.45
CA ALA A 104 -24.85 6.76 5.31
C ALA A 104 -24.68 5.84 6.51
N VAL A 105 -23.50 5.87 7.12
CA VAL A 105 -23.15 5.15 8.34
C VAL A 105 -22.94 6.16 9.45
N LEU A 106 -23.55 5.90 10.61
CA LEU A 106 -23.43 6.73 11.80
C LEU A 106 -22.72 5.94 12.92
N LEU A 107 -21.43 6.15 13.06
CA LEU A 107 -20.59 5.44 14.01
C LEU A 107 -20.55 6.14 15.37
N MET A 108 -20.92 5.41 16.42
CA MET A 108 -20.78 5.86 17.81
C MET A 108 -19.40 5.46 18.36
N ALA A 109 -18.42 6.37 18.29
CA ALA A 109 -17.01 6.15 18.66
C ALA A 109 -16.52 7.02 19.84
N GLY A 110 -17.41 7.65 20.61
CA GLY A 110 -17.03 8.52 21.74
C GLY A 110 -16.43 7.82 22.97
N GLY A 111 -16.44 6.49 23.02
CA GLY A 111 -15.91 5.71 24.14
C GLY A 111 -14.40 5.47 24.06
N GLN A 112 -13.69 5.70 25.17
CA GLN A 112 -12.28 5.34 25.31
C GLN A 112 -12.09 3.84 25.60
N GLY A 113 -10.93 3.29 25.22
CA GLY A 113 -10.55 1.89 25.43
C GLY A 113 -10.07 1.54 26.85
N THR A 114 -10.38 2.34 27.87
CA THR A 114 -9.75 2.22 29.21
C THR A 114 -9.97 0.85 29.88
N ARG A 115 -11.15 0.25 29.73
CA ARG A 115 -11.44 -1.12 30.23
C ARG A 115 -10.62 -2.22 29.53
N LEU A 116 -10.09 -1.93 28.35
CA LEU A 116 -9.18 -2.81 27.60
C LEU A 116 -7.72 -2.61 28.02
N GLY A 117 -7.43 -1.64 28.90
CA GLY A 117 -6.06 -1.20 29.18
C GLY A 117 -5.45 -0.34 28.07
N PHE A 118 -6.29 0.27 27.21
CA PHE A 118 -5.86 1.05 26.06
C PHE A 118 -6.24 2.53 26.22
N ALA A 119 -5.26 3.43 26.13
CA ALA A 119 -5.45 4.85 26.38
C ALA A 119 -6.14 5.60 25.22
N ASN A 120 -6.13 5.03 24.02
CA ASN A 120 -6.67 5.65 22.81
C ASN A 120 -8.15 5.26 22.57
N PRO A 121 -8.83 5.93 21.62
CA PRO A 121 -10.18 5.55 21.18
C PRO A 121 -10.26 4.07 20.81
N LYS A 122 -11.38 3.42 21.17
CA LYS A 122 -11.53 1.97 20.97
C LYS A 122 -11.44 1.54 19.50
N GLY A 123 -11.86 2.39 18.56
CA GLY A 123 -11.75 2.10 17.12
C GLY A 123 -10.30 1.88 16.64
N MET A 124 -9.31 2.43 17.34
CA MET A 124 -7.87 2.25 17.05
C MET A 124 -7.30 0.95 17.64
N PHE A 125 -8.12 0.15 18.35
CA PHE A 125 -7.66 -1.06 19.00
C PHE A 125 -7.39 -2.18 17.97
N ASN A 126 -6.22 -2.79 18.05
CA ASN A 126 -5.85 -3.98 17.29
C ASN A 126 -6.09 -5.22 18.16
N VAL A 127 -7.00 -6.10 17.74
CA VAL A 127 -7.35 -7.33 18.47
C VAL A 127 -6.35 -8.47 18.24
N GLY A 128 -5.25 -8.24 17.52
CA GLY A 128 -4.20 -9.24 17.23
C GLY A 128 -4.55 -10.15 16.06
N LEU A 129 -5.23 -9.63 15.03
CA LEU A 129 -5.42 -10.33 13.76
C LEU A 129 -4.10 -10.48 13.00
N GLN A 130 -4.04 -11.41 12.04
CA GLN A 130 -2.87 -11.65 11.19
C GLN A 130 -2.50 -10.39 10.40
N SER A 131 -3.51 -9.62 9.96
CA SER A 131 -3.35 -8.34 9.28
C SER A 131 -2.94 -7.18 10.19
N ASN A 132 -3.04 -7.33 11.52
CA ASN A 132 -2.91 -6.25 12.51
C ASN A 132 -3.86 -5.05 12.30
N LYS A 133 -4.95 -5.24 11.54
CA LYS A 133 -5.95 -4.19 11.30
C LYS A 133 -6.67 -3.79 12.60
N THR A 134 -6.93 -2.49 12.71
CA THR A 134 -7.78 -1.93 13.77
C THR A 134 -9.26 -2.07 13.41
N LEU A 135 -10.15 -1.84 14.38
CA LEU A 135 -11.60 -1.83 14.13
C LEU A 135 -12.01 -0.78 13.09
N PHE A 136 -11.38 0.41 13.10
CA PHE A 136 -11.62 1.43 12.07
C PHE A 136 -11.24 0.94 10.68
N CYS A 137 -10.10 0.26 10.52
CA CYS A 137 -9.69 -0.30 9.22
C CYS A 137 -10.69 -1.33 8.71
N ILE A 138 -11.12 -2.26 9.57
CA ILE A 138 -12.10 -3.30 9.20
C ILE A 138 -13.42 -2.67 8.75
N GLN A 139 -13.92 -1.67 9.47
CA GLN A 139 -15.17 -0.98 9.14
C GLN A 139 -15.05 -0.16 7.85
N ALA A 140 -13.92 0.52 7.63
CA ALA A 140 -13.66 1.28 6.40
C ALA A 140 -13.61 0.36 5.16
N GLU A 141 -12.93 -0.79 5.26
CA GLU A 141 -12.87 -1.75 4.15
C GLU A 141 -14.24 -2.36 3.83
N ARG A 142 -15.10 -2.58 4.83
CA ARG A 142 -16.49 -2.99 4.60
C ARG A 142 -17.27 -1.95 3.81
N ILE A 143 -17.09 -0.66 4.11
CA ILE A 143 -17.71 0.44 3.36
C ILE A 143 -17.22 0.45 1.91
N LEU A 144 -15.89 0.42 1.71
CA LEU A 144 -15.29 0.38 0.38
C LEU A 144 -15.80 -0.80 -0.44
N ARG A 145 -15.87 -1.99 0.17
CA ARG A 145 -16.35 -3.18 -0.52
C ARG A 145 -17.81 -3.07 -0.94
N LEU A 146 -18.67 -2.49 -0.11
CA LEU A 146 -20.07 -2.26 -0.47
C LEU A 146 -20.25 -1.27 -1.61
N GLN A 147 -19.43 -0.23 -1.68
CA GLN A 147 -19.46 0.71 -2.81
C GLN A 147 -19.09 0.00 -4.13
N GLU A 148 -18.15 -0.94 -4.08
CA GLU A 148 -17.78 -1.77 -5.24
C GLU A 148 -18.87 -2.77 -5.60
N LEU A 149 -19.40 -3.52 -4.63
CA LEU A 149 -20.51 -4.45 -4.84
C LEU A 149 -21.74 -3.77 -5.43
N ALA A 150 -22.08 -2.59 -4.92
CA ALA A 150 -23.20 -1.80 -5.45
C ALA A 150 -22.94 -1.38 -6.90
N ALA A 151 -21.72 -0.95 -7.23
CA ALA A 151 -21.33 -0.59 -8.59
C ALA A 151 -21.28 -1.80 -9.54
N GLU A 152 -20.84 -2.98 -9.08
CA GLU A 152 -20.82 -4.24 -9.83
C GLU A 152 -22.24 -4.65 -10.26
N ILE A 153 -23.23 -4.46 -9.38
CA ILE A 153 -24.63 -4.86 -9.65
C ILE A 153 -25.40 -3.81 -10.45
N THR A 154 -25.30 -2.53 -10.08
CA THR A 154 -26.15 -1.48 -10.69
C THR A 154 -25.46 -0.71 -11.82
N GLY A 155 -24.13 -0.87 -11.98
CA GLY A 155 -23.32 -0.09 -12.92
C GLY A 155 -23.04 1.34 -12.47
N LYS A 156 -23.57 1.78 -11.32
CA LYS A 156 -23.38 3.14 -10.78
C LYS A 156 -22.57 3.11 -9.49
N LYS A 157 -21.51 3.91 -9.43
CA LYS A 157 -20.69 4.05 -8.23
C LYS A 157 -21.31 5.07 -7.26
N GLY A 158 -21.95 4.57 -6.21
CA GLY A 158 -22.46 5.37 -5.11
C GLY A 158 -21.43 5.59 -4.01
N ILE A 159 -21.71 6.59 -3.16
CA ILE A 159 -20.85 6.95 -2.03
C ILE A 159 -21.62 6.77 -0.73
N ILE A 160 -21.04 6.04 0.21
CA ILE A 160 -21.54 5.94 1.57
C ILE A 160 -20.81 6.98 2.42
N THR A 161 -21.55 7.95 2.97
CA THR A 161 -20.97 8.94 3.88
C THR A 161 -20.82 8.32 5.27
N TRP A 162 -19.66 8.50 5.90
CA TRP A 162 -19.37 7.98 7.23
C TRP A 162 -19.31 9.13 8.25
N TYR A 163 -20.35 9.24 9.07
CA TYR A 163 -20.43 10.16 10.19
C TYR A 163 -19.88 9.48 11.44
N ILE A 164 -18.82 10.03 12.02
CA ILE A 164 -18.14 9.47 13.18
C ILE A 164 -18.36 10.39 14.38
N MET A 165 -19.22 9.96 15.29
CA MET A 165 -19.43 10.63 16.57
C MET A 165 -18.29 10.32 17.52
N THR A 166 -17.64 11.37 18.02
CA THR A 166 -16.55 11.29 18.98
C THR A 166 -16.94 12.00 20.29
N SER A 167 -16.00 12.12 21.21
CA SER A 167 -16.09 12.88 22.45
C SER A 167 -14.87 13.78 22.57
N GLU A 168 -14.89 14.75 23.48
CA GLU A 168 -13.78 15.68 23.78
C GLU A 168 -12.42 14.97 23.86
N HIS A 169 -12.37 13.78 24.46
CA HIS A 169 -11.13 13.03 24.63
C HIS A 169 -10.76 12.13 23.45
N THR A 170 -11.65 11.91 22.49
CA THR A 170 -11.44 10.98 21.37
C THR A 170 -11.37 11.66 20.01
N ILE A 171 -11.87 12.90 19.87
CA ILE A 171 -11.90 13.62 18.59
C ILE A 171 -10.51 13.78 17.97
N LYS A 172 -9.54 14.32 18.72
CA LYS A 172 -8.19 14.59 18.21
C LYS A 172 -7.41 13.31 17.86
N PRO A 173 -7.29 12.30 18.74
CA PRO A 173 -6.62 11.04 18.37
C PRO A 173 -7.28 10.33 17.18
N THR A 174 -8.61 10.40 17.06
CA THR A 174 -9.33 9.80 15.92
C THR A 174 -9.00 10.55 14.63
N TYR A 175 -9.06 11.89 14.63
CA TYR A 175 -8.73 12.69 13.46
C TYR A 175 -7.28 12.48 13.00
N ASP A 176 -6.33 12.48 13.94
CA ASP A 176 -4.91 12.25 13.67
C ASP A 176 -4.68 10.85 13.08
N TYR A 177 -5.37 9.83 13.60
CA TYR A 177 -5.32 8.47 13.09
C TYR A 177 -5.81 8.37 11.63
N PHE A 178 -6.98 8.95 11.31
CA PHE A 178 -7.51 8.91 9.95
C PHE A 178 -6.62 9.69 8.98
N THR A 179 -6.09 10.84 9.39
CA THR A 179 -5.18 11.65 8.58
C THR A 179 -3.87 10.90 8.29
N ALA A 180 -3.28 10.27 9.30
CA ALA A 180 -2.04 9.49 9.16
C ALA A 180 -2.21 8.26 8.25
N ASN A 181 -3.42 7.70 8.16
CA ASN A 181 -3.72 6.53 7.35
C ASN A 181 -4.49 6.87 6.05
N ASN A 182 -4.38 8.11 5.55
CA ASN A 182 -5.03 8.56 4.31
C ASN A 182 -6.53 8.18 4.23
N TYR A 183 -7.26 8.44 5.32
CA TYR A 183 -8.68 8.13 5.48
C TYR A 183 -9.04 6.68 5.18
N LEU A 184 -8.09 5.76 5.35
CA LEU A 184 -8.27 4.31 5.16
C LEU A 184 -8.73 3.96 3.73
N GLY A 185 -8.38 4.80 2.75
CA GLY A 185 -8.79 4.65 1.34
C GLY A 185 -10.14 5.29 0.98
N LEU A 186 -10.90 5.77 1.97
CA LEU A 186 -12.12 6.55 1.74
C LEU A 186 -11.80 7.98 1.32
N GLN A 187 -12.76 8.64 0.67
CA GLN A 187 -12.64 10.05 0.33
C GLN A 187 -12.81 10.92 1.57
N LYS A 188 -11.85 11.81 1.83
CA LYS A 188 -11.83 12.73 3.00
C LYS A 188 -13.15 13.49 3.19
N GLU A 189 -13.75 13.98 2.11
CA GLU A 189 -15.02 14.74 2.13
C GLU A 189 -16.26 13.92 2.56
N ASN A 190 -16.12 12.60 2.61
CA ASN A 190 -17.19 11.66 2.98
C ASN A 190 -16.93 10.97 4.32
N VAL A 191 -15.89 11.40 5.06
CA VAL A 191 -15.64 10.99 6.45
C VAL A 191 -15.76 12.22 7.34
N ILE A 192 -16.90 12.35 8.03
CA ILE A 192 -17.26 13.55 8.79
C ILE A 192 -17.19 13.23 10.29
N PHE A 193 -16.27 13.88 10.98
CA PHE A 193 -16.16 13.80 12.43
C PHE A 193 -17.02 14.87 13.07
N PHE A 194 -17.73 14.51 14.13
CA PHE A 194 -18.45 15.46 14.96
C PHE A 194 -18.37 15.02 16.43
N GLU A 195 -18.46 15.97 17.34
CA GLU A 195 -18.32 15.74 18.76
C GLU A 195 -19.69 15.68 19.44
N GLN A 196 -19.88 14.71 20.33
CA GLN A 196 -21.05 14.69 21.21
C GLN A 196 -20.92 15.71 22.34
N GLY A 197 -22.04 16.06 22.96
CA GLY A 197 -22.04 16.96 24.10
C GLY A 197 -21.42 16.36 25.36
N SER A 198 -21.30 17.19 26.39
CA SER A 198 -21.01 16.72 27.75
C SER A 198 -22.00 17.34 28.72
N LEU A 199 -22.33 16.59 29.77
CA LEU A 199 -23.15 17.06 30.87
C LEU A 199 -22.29 17.21 32.13
N PRO A 200 -22.57 18.22 32.96
CA PRO A 200 -21.92 18.33 34.25
C PRO A 200 -22.32 17.17 35.16
N CYS A 201 -21.39 16.79 36.03
CA CYS A 201 -21.64 15.84 37.10
C CYS A 201 -22.29 16.57 38.27
N PHE A 202 -23.27 15.93 38.91
CA PHE A 202 -24.00 16.51 40.03
C PHE A 202 -23.73 15.75 41.32
N GLU A 203 -23.69 16.46 42.44
CA GLU A 203 -23.88 15.89 43.77
C GLU A 203 -25.33 15.41 43.92
N PHE A 204 -25.60 14.65 44.98
CA PHE A 204 -26.95 14.12 45.23
C PHE A 204 -27.98 15.20 45.59
N ASP A 205 -27.54 16.41 45.94
CA ASP A 205 -28.38 17.58 46.24
C ASP A 205 -28.62 18.49 45.02
N GLY A 206 -28.05 18.14 43.86
CA GLY A 206 -28.20 18.90 42.60
C GLY A 206 -27.12 19.94 42.34
N LYS A 207 -26.09 20.04 43.18
CA LYS A 207 -24.95 20.92 42.93
C LYS A 207 -23.98 20.35 41.90
N ILE A 208 -23.48 21.20 41.01
CA ILE A 208 -22.47 20.81 40.03
C ILE A 208 -21.12 20.58 40.74
N ILE A 209 -20.45 19.48 40.39
CA ILE A 209 -19.15 19.12 40.97
C ILE A 209 -18.03 19.84 40.22
N LEU A 210 -17.09 20.45 40.96
CA LEU A 210 -15.82 20.95 40.44
C LEU A 210 -14.75 19.85 40.48
N ASP A 211 -14.13 19.50 39.34
CA ASP A 211 -12.99 18.58 39.30
C ASP A 211 -11.69 19.26 39.79
N GLN A 212 -11.55 20.54 39.44
CA GLN A 212 -10.47 21.43 39.88
C GLN A 212 -11.07 22.80 40.24
N LYS A 213 -10.29 23.67 40.88
CA LYS A 213 -10.74 25.02 41.28
C LYS A 213 -11.31 25.84 40.11
N HIS A 214 -10.84 25.58 38.90
CA HIS A 214 -11.20 26.28 37.67
C HIS A 214 -11.83 25.38 36.59
N ARG A 215 -12.21 24.13 36.92
CA ARG A 215 -12.79 23.17 35.95
C ARG A 215 -14.00 22.44 36.50
N ILE A 216 -15.07 22.42 35.72
CA ILE A 216 -16.28 21.65 36.04
C ILE A 216 -16.04 20.17 35.74
N ALA A 217 -16.47 19.28 36.64
CA ALA A 217 -16.45 17.85 36.38
C ALA A 217 -17.52 17.50 35.35
N ARG A 218 -17.09 17.07 34.16
CA ARG A 218 -17.96 16.72 33.04
C ARG A 218 -17.89 15.25 32.67
N ALA A 219 -18.95 14.75 32.05
CA ALA A 219 -18.98 13.43 31.45
C ALA A 219 -19.71 13.50 30.10
N PRO A 220 -19.38 12.62 29.14
CA PRO A 220 -20.18 12.49 27.92
C PRO A 220 -21.65 12.25 28.27
N ASP A 221 -22.56 12.84 27.50
CA ASP A 221 -24.02 12.80 27.72
C ASP A 221 -24.68 11.48 27.28
N GLY A 222 -23.89 10.42 27.12
CA GLY A 222 -24.31 9.10 26.67
C GLY A 222 -24.39 8.99 25.15
N ASN A 223 -24.59 7.78 24.64
CA ASN A 223 -24.70 7.59 23.18
C ASN A 223 -25.99 8.19 22.59
N GLY A 224 -27.01 8.49 23.41
CA GLY A 224 -28.20 9.24 23.04
C GLY A 224 -27.96 10.75 22.89
N GLY A 225 -26.82 11.28 23.32
CA GLY A 225 -26.40 12.65 23.01
C GLY A 225 -26.19 12.91 21.51
N ILE A 226 -26.15 11.84 20.71
CA ILE A 226 -26.02 11.89 19.26
C ILE A 226 -27.06 12.79 18.60
N TYR A 227 -28.31 12.80 19.06
CA TYR A 227 -29.38 13.58 18.43
C TYR A 227 -29.18 15.09 18.58
N ARG A 228 -28.72 15.53 19.76
CA ARG A 228 -28.35 16.92 20.01
C ARG A 228 -27.13 17.30 19.18
N ALA A 229 -26.12 16.44 19.14
CA ALA A 229 -24.90 16.65 18.39
C ALA A 229 -25.15 16.76 16.87
N LEU A 230 -26.00 15.88 16.32
CA LEU A 230 -26.39 15.90 14.91
C LEU A 230 -27.00 17.25 14.49
N LYS A 231 -27.81 17.85 15.36
CA LYS A 231 -28.41 19.16 15.13
C LYS A 231 -27.42 20.30 15.31
N GLN A 232 -26.73 20.35 16.45
CA GLN A 232 -25.84 21.46 16.80
C GLN A 232 -24.64 21.58 15.85
N GLN A 233 -24.12 20.45 15.35
CA GLN A 233 -22.97 20.41 14.44
C GLN A 233 -23.37 20.46 12.96
N GLY A 234 -24.64 20.74 12.62
CA GLY A 234 -25.10 20.87 11.23
C GLY A 234 -25.09 19.56 10.43
N ILE A 235 -25.04 18.41 11.08
CA ILE A 235 -24.96 17.10 10.42
C ILE A 235 -26.28 16.74 9.74
N LEU A 236 -27.41 17.10 10.34
CA LEU A 236 -28.73 16.91 9.71
C LEU A 236 -28.86 17.69 8.39
N ASP A 237 -28.26 18.88 8.32
CA ASP A 237 -28.26 19.72 7.12
C ASP A 237 -27.30 19.17 6.05
N ASP A 238 -26.15 18.63 6.46
CA ASP A 238 -25.23 17.92 5.54
C ASP A 238 -25.90 16.68 4.91
N MET A 239 -26.67 15.92 5.69
CA MET A 239 -27.42 14.76 5.19
C MET A 239 -28.42 15.15 4.09
N GLU A 240 -29.17 16.23 4.31
CA GLU A 240 -30.11 16.77 3.33
C GLU A 240 -29.40 17.28 2.08
N LYS A 241 -28.31 18.04 2.25
CA LYS A 241 -27.49 18.55 1.14
C LYS A 241 -26.94 17.42 0.26
N LYS A 242 -26.56 16.29 0.86
CA LYS A 242 -26.03 15.11 0.16
C LYS A 242 -27.10 14.15 -0.36
N GLY A 243 -28.38 14.40 -0.06
CA GLY A 243 -29.49 13.53 -0.47
C GLY A 243 -29.51 12.19 0.26
N ILE A 244 -29.01 12.13 1.49
CA ILE A 244 -28.99 10.91 2.31
C ILE A 244 -30.38 10.68 2.89
N LEU A 245 -30.91 9.48 2.68
CA LEU A 245 -32.25 9.08 3.14
C LEU A 245 -32.17 8.10 4.31
N TYR A 246 -31.16 7.23 4.32
CA TYR A 246 -31.08 6.08 5.22
C TYR A 246 -29.75 6.05 5.96
N LEU A 247 -29.81 5.82 7.26
CA LEU A 247 -28.64 5.75 8.12
C LEU A 247 -28.58 4.42 8.84
N HIS A 248 -27.42 3.78 8.77
CA HIS A 248 -27.07 2.66 9.63
C HIS A 248 -26.23 3.17 10.80
N ALA A 249 -26.83 3.26 11.99
CA ALA A 249 -26.15 3.65 13.22
C ALA A 249 -25.65 2.42 13.99
N HIS A 250 -24.36 2.40 14.37
CA HIS A 250 -23.82 1.28 15.14
C HIS A 250 -22.70 1.67 16.11
N SER A 251 -22.45 0.79 17.09
CA SER A 251 -21.31 0.95 18.01
C SER A 251 -19.99 0.54 17.37
N VAL A 252 -18.89 1.17 17.80
CA VAL A 252 -17.54 0.89 17.31
C VAL A 252 -16.99 -0.48 17.74
N ASP A 253 -17.57 -1.09 18.78
CA ASP A 253 -16.91 -2.19 19.49
C ASP A 253 -17.29 -3.60 19.07
N ASN A 254 -18.10 -3.75 18.05
CA ASN A 254 -18.42 -5.05 17.47
C ASN A 254 -17.57 -5.31 16.22
N ILE A 255 -16.70 -6.32 16.28
CA ILE A 255 -15.81 -6.68 15.17
C ILE A 255 -16.55 -7.32 13.99
N LEU A 256 -17.70 -7.94 14.24
CA LEU A 256 -18.52 -8.63 13.24
C LEU A 256 -19.57 -7.71 12.59
N THR A 257 -19.67 -6.44 12.99
CA THR A 257 -20.69 -5.53 12.44
C THR A 257 -20.66 -5.46 10.92
N LYS A 258 -21.75 -5.87 10.27
CA LYS A 258 -21.99 -5.63 8.84
C LYS A 258 -22.31 -4.16 8.61
N VAL A 259 -21.26 -3.33 8.49
CA VAL A 259 -21.38 -1.89 8.26
C VAL A 259 -22.16 -1.62 6.99
N ALA A 260 -23.15 -0.72 7.03
CA ALA A 260 -24.12 -0.47 5.95
C ALA A 260 -24.75 -1.74 5.33
N ASP A 261 -25.14 -2.72 6.16
CA ASP A 261 -25.73 -3.98 5.69
C ASP A 261 -26.90 -3.78 4.70
N PRO A 262 -26.75 -4.19 3.43
CA PRO A 262 -27.79 -4.01 2.42
C PRO A 262 -29.05 -4.83 2.69
N VAL A 263 -28.94 -5.99 3.36
CA VAL A 263 -30.13 -6.81 3.69
C VAL A 263 -30.98 -6.08 4.73
N PHE A 264 -30.35 -5.57 5.78
CA PHE A 264 -31.03 -4.80 6.82
C PHE A 264 -31.67 -3.51 6.25
N ILE A 265 -30.93 -2.74 5.45
CA ILE A 265 -31.44 -1.52 4.81
C ILE A 265 -32.63 -1.85 3.89
N GLY A 266 -32.49 -2.87 3.04
CA GLY A 266 -33.55 -3.26 2.10
C GLY A 266 -34.82 -3.75 2.80
N TYR A 267 -34.69 -4.48 3.91
CA TYR A 267 -35.84 -4.87 4.73
C TYR A 267 -36.54 -3.66 5.33
N CYS A 268 -35.79 -2.72 5.93
CA CYS A 268 -36.37 -1.52 6.53
C CYS A 268 -37.11 -0.67 5.50
N MET A 269 -36.56 -0.56 4.29
CA MET A 269 -37.24 0.14 3.19
C MET A 269 -38.53 -0.55 2.76
N GLN A 270 -38.50 -1.88 2.57
CA GLN A 270 -39.67 -2.63 2.13
C GLN A 270 -40.79 -2.59 3.20
N ALA A 271 -40.42 -2.55 4.47
CA ALA A 271 -41.35 -2.39 5.58
C ALA A 271 -41.80 -0.92 5.80
N ASN A 272 -41.30 0.03 5.00
CA ASN A 272 -41.52 1.47 5.17
C ASN A 272 -41.24 1.96 6.61
N ALA A 273 -40.17 1.43 7.20
CA ALA A 273 -39.77 1.70 8.56
C ALA A 273 -39.04 3.05 8.65
N ASP A 274 -39.36 3.83 9.67
CA ASP A 274 -38.65 5.07 10.01
C ASP A 274 -37.52 4.81 11.02
N CYS A 275 -37.67 3.76 11.84
CA CYS A 275 -36.68 3.27 12.78
C CYS A 275 -36.67 1.74 12.81
N ALA A 276 -35.49 1.13 12.92
CA ALA A 276 -35.38 -0.31 13.17
C ALA A 276 -34.21 -0.69 14.07
N ALA A 277 -34.32 -1.85 14.71
CA ALA A 277 -33.25 -2.43 15.51
C ALA A 277 -32.81 -3.80 14.97
N LYS A 278 -31.50 -3.98 14.82
CA LYS A 278 -30.92 -5.30 14.62
C LYS A 278 -30.68 -5.94 15.99
N VAL A 279 -31.12 -7.19 16.14
CA VAL A 279 -31.09 -7.93 17.41
C VAL A 279 -30.47 -9.31 17.19
N VAL A 280 -29.94 -9.89 18.26
CA VAL A 280 -29.53 -11.30 18.29
C VAL A 280 -30.40 -12.05 19.29
N GLU A 281 -30.60 -13.34 19.04
CA GLU A 281 -31.26 -14.19 20.03
C GLU A 281 -30.43 -14.21 21.33
N LYS A 282 -31.10 -13.91 22.43
CA LYS A 282 -30.53 -13.96 23.78
C LYS A 282 -30.20 -15.41 24.14
N SER A 283 -28.95 -15.65 24.48
CA SER A 283 -28.40 -17.00 24.72
C SER A 283 -28.86 -17.60 26.06
N ALA A 284 -29.11 -16.77 27.07
CA ALA A 284 -29.56 -17.16 28.39
C ALA A 284 -30.37 -16.05 29.06
N ALA A 285 -31.30 -16.39 29.94
CA ALA A 285 -32.15 -15.42 30.65
C ALA A 285 -31.35 -14.33 31.39
N ASN A 286 -30.19 -14.70 31.94
CA ASN A 286 -29.29 -13.82 32.69
C ASN A 286 -28.23 -13.11 31.83
N GLU A 287 -28.28 -13.21 30.50
CA GLU A 287 -27.37 -12.47 29.63
C GLU A 287 -27.58 -10.96 29.82
N ALA A 288 -26.48 -10.24 30.08
CA ALA A 288 -26.47 -8.79 30.33
C ALA A 288 -26.60 -7.99 29.02
N VAL A 289 -27.75 -8.14 28.37
CA VAL A 289 -28.13 -7.43 27.14
C VAL A 289 -29.54 -6.88 27.32
N GLY A 290 -29.75 -5.62 26.93
CA GLY A 290 -31.07 -5.02 26.89
C GLY A 290 -31.97 -5.74 25.87
N VAL A 291 -33.26 -5.86 26.16
CA VAL A 291 -34.23 -6.52 25.28
C VAL A 291 -35.10 -5.47 24.60
N VAL A 292 -35.24 -5.57 23.28
CA VAL A 292 -36.21 -4.77 22.52
C VAL A 292 -37.61 -5.33 22.79
N ALA A 293 -38.51 -4.49 23.31
CA ALA A 293 -39.85 -4.87 23.73
C ALA A 293 -40.82 -3.69 23.57
N ILE A 294 -42.10 -3.93 23.85
CA ILE A 294 -43.13 -2.90 23.92
C ILE A 294 -43.47 -2.65 25.40
N VAL A 295 -43.47 -1.38 25.80
CA VAL A 295 -43.91 -0.91 27.13
C VAL A 295 -44.94 0.17 26.91
N ASP A 296 -46.15 -0.01 27.48
CA ASP A 296 -47.28 0.93 27.33
C ASP A 296 -47.60 1.28 25.87
N GLY A 297 -47.55 0.28 24.98
CA GLY A 297 -47.82 0.44 23.55
C GLY A 297 -46.70 1.11 22.74
N LYS A 298 -45.55 1.39 23.33
CA LYS A 298 -44.39 2.00 22.65
C LYS A 298 -43.18 1.06 22.63
N TYR A 299 -42.48 1.01 21.50
CA TYR A 299 -41.23 0.26 21.37
C TYR A 299 -40.11 0.88 22.19
N GLN A 300 -39.41 0.08 22.98
CA GLN A 300 -38.33 0.51 23.86
C GLN A 300 -37.29 -0.61 23.99
N VAL A 301 -36.10 -0.27 24.46
CA VAL A 301 -35.14 -1.27 24.97
C VAL A 301 -35.21 -1.22 26.47
N VAL A 302 -35.52 -2.36 27.08
CA VAL A 302 -35.49 -2.52 28.53
C VAL A 302 -34.16 -3.13 28.92
N GLU A 303 -33.40 -2.41 29.75
CA GLU A 303 -32.09 -2.87 30.19
C GLU A 303 -32.20 -4.09 31.10
N TYR A 304 -31.21 -4.98 31.06
CA TYR A 304 -31.23 -6.23 31.82
C TYR A 304 -31.33 -6.01 33.34
N SER A 305 -30.91 -4.85 33.83
CA SER A 305 -31.02 -4.44 35.24
C SER A 305 -32.43 -3.99 35.65
N GLU A 306 -33.31 -3.73 34.69
CA GLU A 306 -34.68 -3.25 34.91
C GLU A 306 -35.74 -4.38 34.80
N ILE A 307 -35.36 -5.55 34.27
CA ILE A 307 -36.26 -6.72 34.08
C ILE A 307 -36.16 -7.66 35.29
N SER A 308 -37.28 -8.14 35.83
CA SER A 308 -37.24 -9.16 36.88
C SER A 308 -36.81 -10.53 36.37
N THR A 309 -36.23 -11.35 37.26
CA THR A 309 -35.83 -12.72 36.92
C THR A 309 -36.98 -13.56 36.37
N LYS A 310 -38.20 -13.37 36.91
CA LYS A 310 -39.40 -14.06 36.43
C LYS A 310 -39.70 -13.75 34.96
N THR A 311 -39.68 -12.46 34.59
CA THR A 311 -39.93 -12.00 33.23
C THR A 311 -38.81 -12.44 32.28
N ALA A 312 -37.55 -12.36 32.71
CA ALA A 312 -36.39 -12.77 31.93
C ALA A 312 -36.36 -14.27 31.61
N GLU A 313 -36.98 -15.11 32.44
CA GLU A 313 -37.06 -16.57 32.28
C GLU A 313 -38.31 -17.04 31.52
N LEU A 314 -39.23 -16.13 31.17
CA LEU A 314 -40.43 -16.48 30.40
C LEU A 314 -40.07 -17.11 29.05
N ARG A 315 -40.81 -18.17 28.69
CA ARG A 315 -40.60 -18.92 27.45
C ARG A 315 -41.90 -19.06 26.67
N ASN A 316 -41.75 -19.05 25.36
CA ASN A 316 -42.81 -19.37 24.40
C ASN A 316 -43.06 -20.89 24.36
N ALA A 317 -44.13 -21.30 23.69
CA ALA A 317 -44.49 -22.71 23.54
C ALA A 317 -43.43 -23.54 22.79
N ASP A 318 -42.57 -22.90 22.00
CA ASP A 318 -41.44 -23.49 21.28
C ASP A 318 -40.17 -23.65 22.14
N GLY A 319 -40.21 -23.23 23.42
CA GLY A 319 -39.11 -23.29 24.36
C GLY A 319 -38.12 -22.12 24.28
N ARG A 320 -38.27 -21.18 23.33
CA ARG A 320 -37.45 -19.97 23.24
C ARG A 320 -37.85 -18.97 24.32
N LEU A 321 -36.93 -18.07 24.68
CA LEU A 321 -37.28 -16.97 25.58
C LEU A 321 -38.32 -16.06 24.92
N THR A 322 -39.38 -15.69 25.64
CA THR A 322 -40.39 -14.74 25.15
C THR A 322 -39.76 -13.39 24.84
N PHE A 323 -38.80 -12.98 25.67
CA PHE A 323 -38.02 -11.75 25.57
C PHE A 323 -36.61 -12.06 25.06
N SER A 324 -36.53 -12.57 23.83
CA SER A 324 -35.28 -13.03 23.20
C SER A 324 -34.55 -11.98 22.36
N ALA A 325 -35.20 -10.86 22.01
CA ALA A 325 -34.67 -9.83 21.10
C ALA A 325 -33.56 -8.98 21.75
N GLY A 326 -32.35 -9.52 21.85
CA GLY A 326 -31.20 -8.87 22.47
C GLY A 326 -30.64 -7.74 21.60
N ASN A 327 -30.64 -6.53 22.15
CA ASN A 327 -30.11 -5.33 21.48
C ASN A 327 -28.59 -5.39 21.31
N ILE A 328 -28.11 -5.23 20.07
CA ILE A 328 -26.67 -5.18 19.74
C ILE A 328 -26.18 -3.79 19.31
N CYS A 329 -26.96 -2.73 19.62
CA CYS A 329 -26.65 -1.34 19.27
C CYS A 329 -26.37 -1.15 17.77
N ASN A 330 -27.18 -1.79 16.91
CA ASN A 330 -27.19 -1.62 15.45
C ASN A 330 -28.61 -1.21 15.05
N HIS A 331 -28.74 0.00 14.50
CA HIS A 331 -30.03 0.64 14.29
C HIS A 331 -30.12 1.24 12.89
N PHE A 332 -31.32 1.23 12.34
CA PHE A 332 -31.65 1.95 11.13
C PHE A 332 -32.47 3.19 11.50
N PHE A 333 -32.18 4.30 10.86
CA PHE A 333 -32.98 5.51 10.94
C PHE A 333 -33.14 6.14 9.56
N THR A 334 -34.32 6.69 9.28
CA THR A 334 -34.45 7.62 8.16
C THR A 334 -33.90 8.99 8.55
N ALA A 335 -33.39 9.74 7.57
CA ALA A 335 -32.95 11.12 7.80
C ALA A 335 -34.09 12.02 8.30
N GLU A 336 -35.32 11.77 7.84
CA GLU A 336 -36.52 12.47 8.30
C GLU A 336 -36.81 12.18 9.78
N PHE A 337 -36.72 10.92 10.21
CA PHE A 337 -36.91 10.54 11.60
C PHE A 337 -35.87 11.22 12.51
N LEU A 338 -34.59 11.20 12.14
CA LEU A 338 -33.54 11.89 12.90
C LEU A 338 -33.79 13.41 12.99
N ARG A 339 -34.33 14.02 11.94
CA ARG A 339 -34.71 15.43 11.94
C ARG A 339 -35.87 15.72 12.89
N LYS A 340 -36.90 14.86 12.92
CA LYS A 340 -38.01 14.94 13.90
C LYS A 340 -37.46 14.81 15.33
N VAL A 341 -36.60 13.83 15.59
CA VAL A 341 -35.99 13.60 16.91
C VAL A 341 -35.16 14.81 17.34
N GLY A 342 -34.20 15.27 16.52
CA GLY A 342 -33.33 16.38 16.88
C GLY A 342 -34.05 17.72 17.09
N ASN A 343 -35.21 17.92 16.44
CA ASN A 343 -35.97 19.16 16.55
C ASN A 343 -37.06 19.16 17.61
N ILE A 344 -37.72 18.03 17.83
CA ILE A 344 -38.93 17.94 18.67
C ILE A 344 -38.66 17.08 19.90
N TYR A 345 -38.23 15.83 19.70
CA TYR A 345 -38.23 14.80 20.74
C TYR A 345 -36.96 14.67 21.58
N GLU A 346 -35.85 15.30 21.18
CA GLU A 346 -34.55 15.21 21.88
C GLU A 346 -34.65 15.57 23.38
N ARG A 347 -35.49 16.56 23.70
CA ARG A 347 -35.75 17.01 25.07
C ARG A 347 -36.62 16.03 25.84
N GLU A 348 -37.44 15.23 25.18
CA GLU A 348 -38.35 14.27 25.80
C GLU A 348 -37.66 12.95 26.19
N LEU A 349 -36.45 12.70 25.69
CA LEU A 349 -35.69 11.48 25.97
C LEU A 349 -35.52 11.21 27.47
N LYS A 350 -35.58 9.93 27.84
CA LYS A 350 -35.35 9.45 29.21
C LYS A 350 -33.92 9.78 29.62
N LEU A 351 -33.78 10.20 30.88
CA LEU A 351 -32.49 10.51 31.49
C LEU A 351 -32.11 9.37 32.40
N HIS A 352 -31.04 8.65 32.05
CA HIS A 352 -30.54 7.54 32.84
C HIS A 352 -29.50 8.03 33.82
N VAL A 353 -29.62 7.58 35.08
CA VAL A 353 -28.79 8.08 36.17
C VAL A 353 -27.89 6.99 36.71
N ALA A 354 -26.59 7.27 36.71
CA ALA A 354 -25.58 6.38 37.28
C ALA A 354 -24.87 7.02 38.47
N LYS A 355 -24.94 6.37 39.64
CA LYS A 355 -24.15 6.76 40.83
C LYS A 355 -22.68 6.44 40.61
N LYS A 356 -21.78 7.42 40.74
CA LYS A 356 -20.34 7.27 40.46
C LYS A 356 -19.47 7.90 41.54
N LYS A 357 -18.21 7.44 41.58
CA LYS A 357 -17.12 8.06 42.33
C LYS A 357 -16.48 9.10 41.43
N ILE A 358 -16.79 10.38 41.65
CA ILE A 358 -16.43 11.49 40.79
C ILE A 358 -15.33 12.30 41.50
N PRO A 359 -14.10 12.36 40.97
CA PRO A 359 -13.06 13.22 41.52
C PRO A 359 -13.54 14.66 41.64
N PHE A 360 -13.21 15.30 42.76
CA PHE A 360 -13.67 16.66 43.05
C PHE A 360 -12.64 17.44 43.87
N VAL A 361 -12.76 18.76 43.87
CA VAL A 361 -12.00 19.65 44.75
C VAL A 361 -12.73 19.86 46.07
N ASP A 362 -12.07 19.59 47.18
CA ASP A 362 -12.65 19.75 48.52
C ASP A 362 -12.66 21.20 49.00
N ASN A 363 -13.15 21.43 50.22
CA ASN A 363 -13.21 22.78 50.77
C ASN A 363 -11.86 23.48 50.98
N SER A 364 -10.77 22.71 51.06
CA SER A 364 -9.40 23.22 51.18
C SER A 364 -8.74 23.53 49.84
N GLY A 365 -9.44 23.26 48.72
CA GLY A 365 -8.89 23.44 47.39
C GLY A 365 -8.05 22.26 46.89
N LYS A 366 -8.08 21.11 47.58
CA LYS A 366 -7.33 19.90 47.22
C LYS A 366 -8.21 18.95 46.41
N ARG A 367 -7.69 18.44 45.29
CA ARG A 367 -8.38 17.43 44.47
C ARG A 367 -8.32 16.05 45.13
N ILE A 368 -9.47 15.42 45.33
CA ILE A 368 -9.62 14.12 46.01
C ILE A 368 -10.38 13.15 45.10
N THR A 369 -10.00 11.88 45.13
CA THR A 369 -10.78 10.79 44.53
C THR A 369 -11.59 10.11 45.63
N PRO A 370 -12.93 10.11 45.56
CA PRO A 370 -13.77 9.64 46.66
C PRO A 370 -13.81 8.10 46.76
N GLU A 371 -13.88 7.58 47.99
CA GLU A 371 -13.96 6.13 48.25
C GLU A 371 -15.36 5.57 48.01
N LYS A 372 -16.41 6.37 48.26
CA LYS A 372 -17.83 6.04 48.04
C LYS A 372 -18.41 6.93 46.92
N PRO A 373 -19.46 6.50 46.21
CA PRO A 373 -20.14 7.36 45.24
C PRO A 373 -20.60 8.67 45.91
N ASN A 374 -20.18 9.80 45.34
CA ASN A 374 -20.45 11.16 45.85
C ASN A 374 -21.36 11.96 44.91
N GLY A 375 -21.65 11.44 43.73
CA GLY A 375 -22.49 12.13 42.76
C GLY A 375 -23.10 11.20 41.71
N ILE A 376 -23.81 11.82 40.79
CA ILE A 376 -24.51 11.20 39.69
C ILE A 376 -23.98 11.68 38.34
N LYS A 377 -23.99 10.77 37.37
CA LYS A 377 -23.85 11.06 35.95
C LYS A 377 -25.19 10.82 35.26
N ILE A 378 -25.54 11.73 34.35
CA ILE A 378 -26.76 11.65 33.57
C ILE A 378 -26.36 11.33 32.13
N GLU A 379 -26.98 10.30 31.56
CA GLU A 379 -26.73 9.83 30.20
C GLU A 379 -28.07 9.63 29.48
N LYS A 380 -28.10 9.88 28.17
CA LYS A 380 -29.20 9.48 27.27
C LYS A 380 -28.78 8.22 26.52
N PHE A 381 -29.74 7.34 26.21
CA PHE A 381 -29.47 6.19 25.36
C PHE A 381 -29.99 6.36 23.94
N VAL A 382 -29.20 5.89 22.97
CA VAL A 382 -29.52 5.99 21.53
C VAL A 382 -30.84 5.28 21.17
N PHE A 383 -31.23 4.24 21.89
CA PHE A 383 -32.44 3.49 21.58
C PHE A 383 -33.71 4.03 22.25
N ASP A 384 -33.61 5.03 23.14
CA ASP A 384 -34.78 5.63 23.79
C ASP A 384 -35.71 6.36 22.80
N VAL A 385 -35.25 6.59 21.57
CA VAL A 385 -36.05 7.19 20.49
C VAL A 385 -37.05 6.22 19.86
N PHE A 386 -36.93 4.90 20.07
CA PHE A 386 -37.80 3.92 19.44
C PHE A 386 -39.28 4.17 19.73
N GLN A 387 -39.56 4.76 20.88
CA GLN A 387 -40.90 5.12 21.32
C GLN A 387 -41.58 6.21 20.47
N PHE A 388 -40.80 6.94 19.66
CA PHE A 388 -41.27 8.00 18.77
C PHE A 388 -41.39 7.53 17.31
N ALA A 389 -41.00 6.29 17.01
CA ALA A 389 -41.10 5.74 15.67
C ALA A 389 -42.57 5.50 15.30
N GLU A 390 -42.95 5.90 14.08
CA GLU A 390 -44.27 5.64 13.52
C GLU A 390 -44.35 4.17 13.03
N ASN A 391 -43.29 3.67 12.40
CA ASN A 391 -43.18 2.32 11.85
C ASN A 391 -41.86 1.68 12.30
N PHE A 392 -41.89 1.05 13.48
CA PHE A 392 -40.74 0.32 14.01
C PHE A 392 -40.71 -1.14 13.55
N VAL A 393 -39.53 -1.62 13.15
CA VAL A 393 -39.28 -3.04 12.85
C VAL A 393 -37.99 -3.55 13.50
N ALA A 394 -37.84 -4.86 13.63
CA ALA A 394 -36.65 -5.51 14.13
C ALA A 394 -36.18 -6.64 13.21
N MET A 395 -34.86 -6.83 13.15
CA MET A 395 -34.23 -7.92 12.39
C MET A 395 -33.34 -8.77 13.31
N GLU A 396 -33.72 -10.01 13.52
CA GLU A 396 -32.95 -11.02 14.24
C GLU A 396 -31.88 -11.63 13.32
N VAL A 397 -30.62 -11.56 13.77
CA VAL A 397 -29.44 -12.03 13.02
C VAL A 397 -28.66 -13.11 13.77
N PRO A 398 -27.94 -14.00 13.07
CA PRO A 398 -27.06 -14.96 13.70
C PRO A 398 -25.91 -14.27 14.45
N ARG A 399 -25.75 -14.59 15.73
CA ARG A 399 -24.71 -14.00 16.58
C ARG A 399 -23.31 -14.29 16.05
N ASP A 400 -23.06 -15.52 15.60
CA ASP A 400 -21.78 -15.98 15.07
C ASP A 400 -21.36 -15.27 13.77
N GLU A 401 -22.28 -14.55 13.12
CA GLU A 401 -22.00 -13.79 11.90
C GLU A 401 -21.92 -12.28 12.11
N GLU A 402 -22.67 -11.74 13.08
CA GLU A 402 -22.87 -10.29 13.15
C GLU A 402 -22.60 -9.67 14.52
N PHE A 403 -22.34 -10.46 15.58
CA PHE A 403 -22.12 -9.89 16.91
C PHE A 403 -21.01 -10.59 17.71
N SER A 404 -19.87 -9.90 17.84
CA SER A 404 -18.84 -10.21 18.82
C SER A 404 -18.26 -8.91 19.39
N ALA A 405 -18.62 -8.61 20.64
CA ALA A 405 -18.32 -7.33 21.28
C ALA A 405 -16.94 -7.32 21.92
N LEU A 406 -16.29 -6.15 21.90
CA LEU A 406 -15.03 -5.88 22.56
C LEU A 406 -15.24 -4.91 23.72
N LYS A 407 -15.42 -5.41 24.93
CA LYS A 407 -15.72 -4.61 26.15
C LYS A 407 -14.63 -4.70 27.21
N ASN A 408 -13.99 -5.86 27.36
CA ASN A 408 -13.10 -6.19 28.47
C ASN A 408 -11.69 -6.57 27.97
N SER A 409 -10.70 -6.52 28.86
CA SER A 409 -9.37 -7.10 28.59
C SER A 409 -9.43 -8.63 28.54
N ASP A 410 -8.39 -9.28 28.00
CA ASP A 410 -8.33 -10.75 27.90
C ASP A 410 -8.45 -11.47 29.24
N SER A 411 -8.10 -10.81 30.34
CA SER A 411 -8.24 -11.36 31.71
C SER A 411 -9.69 -11.71 32.10
N ALA A 412 -10.68 -11.11 31.44
CA ALA A 412 -12.09 -11.36 31.72
C ALA A 412 -12.64 -12.63 31.04
N GLY A 413 -11.96 -13.15 30.01
CA GLY A 413 -12.38 -14.35 29.27
C GLY A 413 -13.70 -14.24 28.48
N LYS A 414 -14.34 -13.08 28.46
CA LYS A 414 -15.59 -12.80 27.74
C LYS A 414 -15.59 -11.38 27.18
N ASP A 415 -16.10 -11.23 25.95
CA ASP A 415 -16.20 -9.94 25.23
C ASP A 415 -14.85 -9.20 25.21
N CYS A 416 -13.78 -9.92 24.86
CA CYS A 416 -12.39 -9.49 24.95
C CYS A 416 -11.64 -9.68 23.60
N PRO A 417 -10.40 -9.19 23.44
CA PRO A 417 -9.67 -9.29 22.17
C PRO A 417 -9.57 -10.71 21.63
N SER A 418 -9.31 -11.69 22.50
CA SER A 418 -9.21 -13.10 22.12
C SER A 418 -10.52 -13.71 21.62
N THR A 419 -11.66 -13.40 22.27
CA THR A 419 -12.97 -13.88 21.80
C THR A 419 -13.36 -13.22 20.48
N ALA A 420 -13.18 -11.90 20.37
CA ALA A 420 -13.44 -11.15 19.13
C ALA A 420 -12.63 -11.68 17.93
N ARG A 421 -11.35 -11.97 18.15
CA ARG A 421 -10.47 -12.56 17.14
C ARG A 421 -10.91 -13.98 16.75
N ALA A 422 -11.22 -14.82 17.74
CA ALA A 422 -11.65 -16.20 17.49
C ALA A 422 -12.99 -16.27 16.74
N ASP A 423 -13.92 -15.38 17.03
CA ASP A 423 -15.22 -15.32 16.36
C ASP A 423 -15.08 -14.87 14.90
N LEU A 424 -14.25 -13.85 14.63
CA LEU A 424 -13.95 -13.44 13.25
C LEU A 424 -13.25 -14.56 12.46
N HIS A 425 -12.33 -15.29 13.10
CA HIS A 425 -11.67 -16.45 12.50
C HIS A 425 -12.64 -17.57 12.13
N ARG A 426 -13.57 -17.86 13.03
CA ARG A 426 -14.63 -18.85 12.81
C ARG A 426 -15.55 -18.45 11.66
N LEU A 427 -15.94 -17.18 11.59
CA LEU A 427 -16.77 -16.64 10.50
C LEU A 427 -16.06 -16.77 9.14
N HIS A 428 -14.80 -16.38 9.07
CA HIS A 428 -14.04 -16.47 7.83
C HIS A 428 -13.77 -17.91 7.38
N LYS A 429 -13.55 -18.83 8.32
CA LYS A 429 -13.49 -20.26 8.03
C LYS A 429 -14.80 -20.76 7.43
N LYS A 430 -15.94 -20.40 8.04
CA LYS A 430 -17.30 -20.70 7.51
C LYS A 430 -17.47 -20.21 6.08
N TYR A 431 -17.00 -19.00 5.75
CA TYR A 431 -17.05 -18.46 4.39
C TYR A 431 -16.20 -19.25 3.38
N ILE A 432 -14.99 -19.66 3.76
CA ILE A 432 -14.10 -20.44 2.88
C ILE A 432 -14.69 -21.83 2.63
N GLU A 433 -15.19 -22.48 3.67
CA GLU A 433 -15.82 -23.80 3.58
C GLU A 433 -17.11 -23.75 2.74
N ALA A 434 -17.94 -22.72 2.92
CA ALA A 434 -19.12 -22.48 2.09
C ALA A 434 -18.79 -22.25 0.60
N ALA A 435 -17.64 -21.65 0.31
CA ALA A 435 -17.13 -21.46 -1.05
C ALA A 435 -16.45 -22.71 -1.65
N GLY A 436 -16.42 -23.83 -0.92
CA GLY A 436 -15.87 -25.11 -1.36
C GLY A 436 -14.36 -25.27 -1.15
N GLY A 437 -13.75 -24.46 -0.29
CA GLY A 437 -12.39 -24.65 0.21
C GLY A 437 -12.35 -25.55 1.45
N VAL A 438 -11.18 -26.12 1.76
CA VAL A 438 -10.94 -26.91 2.97
C VAL A 438 -9.89 -26.21 3.83
N VAL A 439 -10.16 -26.02 5.12
CA VAL A 439 -9.23 -25.37 6.05
C VAL A 439 -8.82 -26.32 7.16
N HIS A 440 -7.52 -26.54 7.31
CA HIS A 440 -6.92 -27.30 8.41
C HIS A 440 -6.42 -26.32 9.50
N GLY A 441 -7.21 -26.22 10.59
CA GLY A 441 -6.97 -25.32 11.73
C GLY A 441 -8.04 -24.23 11.85
N ASP A 442 -7.81 -23.25 12.73
CA ASP A 442 -8.83 -22.25 13.09
C ASP A 442 -8.44 -20.81 12.74
N GLN A 443 -7.16 -20.50 12.53
CA GLN A 443 -6.72 -19.12 12.29
C GLN A 443 -6.91 -18.69 10.83
N CYS A 444 -8.09 -18.14 10.52
CA CYS A 444 -8.43 -17.65 9.17
C CYS A 444 -8.85 -16.19 9.18
N GLU A 445 -8.25 -15.39 8.31
CA GLU A 445 -8.64 -14.00 8.10
C GLU A 445 -8.94 -13.74 6.63
N ILE A 446 -10.08 -13.15 6.32
CA ILE A 446 -10.40 -12.62 5.00
C ILE A 446 -10.48 -11.10 5.16
N SER A 447 -9.76 -10.38 4.31
CA SER A 447 -9.88 -8.92 4.25
C SER A 447 -11.31 -8.54 3.87
N PRO A 448 -12.00 -7.65 4.60
CA PRO A 448 -13.34 -7.20 4.21
C PRO A 448 -13.43 -6.62 2.78
N TYR A 449 -12.32 -6.08 2.27
CA TYR A 449 -12.20 -5.64 0.88
C TYR A 449 -12.24 -6.78 -0.15
N VAL A 450 -11.91 -8.03 0.22
CA VAL A 450 -12.05 -9.20 -0.66
C VAL A 450 -13.50 -9.68 -0.65
N SER A 451 -14.06 -9.79 0.55
CA SER A 451 -15.38 -10.38 0.78
C SER A 451 -16.03 -9.69 1.98
N TYR A 452 -17.20 -9.12 1.76
CA TYR A 452 -17.99 -8.43 2.77
C TYR A 452 -18.73 -9.43 3.68
N ALA A 453 -19.37 -10.44 3.08
CA ALA A 453 -20.18 -11.43 3.77
C ALA A 453 -20.05 -12.85 3.17
N GLY A 454 -18.88 -13.18 2.61
CA GLY A 454 -18.60 -14.51 2.04
C GLY A 454 -18.75 -14.61 0.52
N GLU A 455 -19.12 -13.52 -0.17
CA GLU A 455 -19.15 -13.46 -1.62
C GLU A 455 -17.74 -13.35 -2.25
N ASN A 456 -17.61 -13.60 -3.55
CA ASN A 456 -16.35 -13.48 -4.32
C ASN A 456 -15.19 -14.37 -3.83
N LEU A 457 -15.51 -15.52 -3.21
CA LEU A 457 -14.54 -16.51 -2.73
C LEU A 457 -14.35 -17.72 -3.66
N SER A 458 -14.71 -17.62 -4.94
CA SER A 458 -14.51 -18.72 -5.91
C SER A 458 -13.05 -19.18 -6.04
N ILE A 459 -12.09 -18.33 -5.67
CA ILE A 459 -10.65 -18.63 -5.64
C ILE A 459 -10.26 -19.77 -4.69
N VAL A 460 -11.06 -20.05 -3.65
CA VAL A 460 -10.79 -21.11 -2.68
C VAL A 460 -11.37 -22.46 -3.08
N LYS A 461 -12.24 -22.51 -4.08
CA LYS A 461 -12.98 -23.71 -4.48
C LYS A 461 -12.02 -24.84 -4.86
N GLY A 462 -12.16 -25.99 -4.21
CA GLY A 462 -11.34 -27.19 -4.44
C GLY A 462 -9.91 -27.13 -3.91
N LYS A 463 -9.57 -26.10 -3.11
CA LYS A 463 -8.24 -25.95 -2.50
C LYS A 463 -8.27 -26.30 -1.02
N SER A 464 -7.15 -26.82 -0.51
CA SER A 464 -6.93 -27.04 0.91
C SER A 464 -5.87 -26.06 1.43
N PHE A 465 -6.14 -25.46 2.60
CA PHE A 465 -5.30 -24.47 3.25
C PHE A 465 -4.92 -24.93 4.66
N THR A 466 -3.69 -24.63 5.08
CA THR A 466 -3.23 -24.85 6.46
C THR A 466 -3.10 -23.48 7.16
N THR A 467 -3.62 -23.36 8.37
CA THR A 467 -3.59 -22.08 9.11
C THR A 467 -2.20 -21.75 9.68
N PRO A 468 -1.82 -20.48 9.87
CA PRO A 468 -2.63 -19.26 9.69
C PRO A 468 -2.86 -18.90 8.22
N LEU A 469 -4.12 -18.69 7.85
CA LEU A 469 -4.53 -18.26 6.52
C LEU A 469 -4.97 -16.79 6.57
N HIS A 470 -4.46 -15.97 5.66
CA HIS A 470 -4.94 -14.61 5.45
C HIS A 470 -5.17 -14.39 3.96
N LEU A 471 -6.44 -14.20 3.58
CA LEU A 471 -6.87 -13.86 2.23
C LEU A 471 -7.01 -12.34 2.13
N SER A 472 -5.96 -11.68 1.64
CA SER A 472 -5.99 -10.29 1.21
C SER A 472 -5.88 -10.24 -0.31
N TYR A 473 -6.75 -9.47 -0.97
CA TYR A 473 -6.48 -9.07 -2.35
C TYR A 473 -5.21 -8.21 -2.32
N PRO A 474 -4.31 -8.30 -3.32
CA PRO A 474 -3.28 -7.29 -3.45
C PRO A 474 -3.98 -5.94 -3.57
N LEU A 475 -3.72 -5.05 -2.59
CA LEU A 475 -3.82 -3.60 -2.78
C LEU A 475 -3.41 -3.35 -4.22
N SER A 476 -4.32 -2.81 -5.03
CA SER A 476 -4.14 -2.58 -6.45
C SER A 476 -2.69 -2.20 -6.78
N SER A 477 -1.87 -3.21 -7.06
CA SER A 477 -0.83 -3.09 -8.04
C SER A 477 -1.67 -2.90 -9.29
N VAL A 478 -1.94 -1.63 -9.62
CA VAL A 478 -2.37 -1.28 -10.96
C VAL A 478 -1.49 -2.14 -11.85
N LYS A 479 -2.10 -3.06 -12.62
CA LYS A 479 -1.32 -3.99 -13.44
C LYS A 479 -0.27 -3.12 -14.11
N PHE A 480 1.00 -3.50 -14.08
CA PHE A 480 2.08 -2.73 -14.72
C PHE A 480 1.64 -2.20 -16.11
N LEU A 481 0.88 -3.00 -16.85
CA LEU A 481 0.19 -2.67 -18.10
C LEU A 481 -0.83 -1.52 -18.05
N GLU A 482 -1.60 -1.35 -16.98
CA GLU A 482 -2.59 -0.29 -16.78
C GLU A 482 -1.96 1.06 -16.39
N VAL A 483 -0.86 1.08 -15.62
CA VAL A 483 -0.09 2.32 -15.36
C VAL A 483 0.67 2.75 -16.59
N ILE A 484 1.28 1.80 -17.30
CA ILE A 484 2.12 2.12 -18.47
C ILE A 484 1.25 2.48 -19.67
N LYS A 485 0.02 1.94 -19.82
CA LYS A 485 -0.90 2.28 -20.92
C LYS A 485 -0.94 3.77 -21.31
N PRO A 486 -1.11 4.74 -20.38
CA PRO A 486 -1.05 6.16 -20.70
C PRO A 486 0.36 6.68 -21.07
N PHE A 487 1.44 6.07 -20.56
CA PHE A 487 2.82 6.42 -20.91
C PHE A 487 3.32 5.73 -22.20
N CYS A 488 2.75 4.56 -22.57
CA CYS A 488 2.96 3.87 -23.85
C CYS A 488 2.59 4.76 -25.04
N SER A 489 1.65 5.69 -24.84
CA SER A 489 1.26 6.69 -25.84
C SER A 489 2.33 7.76 -26.07
N ILE A 490 3.19 8.03 -25.08
CA ILE A 490 4.15 9.15 -25.08
C ILE A 490 5.55 8.68 -25.52
N LEU A 491 5.98 7.47 -25.13
CA LEU A 491 7.19 6.82 -25.63
C LEU A 491 6.84 5.42 -26.14
N PRO A 492 6.30 5.31 -27.36
CA PRO A 492 5.95 4.02 -27.95
C PRO A 492 7.17 3.09 -28.09
N GLU A 493 8.41 3.60 -28.16
CA GLU A 493 9.66 2.80 -28.15
C GLU A 493 9.80 1.90 -26.91
N ILE A 494 9.17 2.24 -25.79
CA ILE A 494 9.25 1.47 -24.54
C ILE A 494 8.21 0.33 -24.50
N ALA A 495 7.04 0.54 -25.13
CA ALA A 495 5.93 -0.41 -25.13
C ALA A 495 5.85 -1.27 -26.40
N LYS A 496 6.32 -0.72 -27.51
CA LYS A 496 6.46 -1.32 -28.84
C LYS A 496 7.79 -0.86 -29.42
N PRO A 497 8.90 -1.57 -29.14
CA PRO A 497 10.26 -1.21 -29.58
C PRO A 497 10.39 -0.99 -31.10
N GLU A 498 9.45 -1.54 -31.87
CA GLU A 498 9.31 -1.37 -33.32
C GLU A 498 9.00 0.08 -33.76
N ARG A 499 8.44 0.94 -32.89
CA ARG A 499 8.09 2.33 -33.22
C ARG A 499 9.17 3.31 -32.78
N LYS A 500 10.28 3.34 -33.51
CA LYS A 500 11.35 4.33 -33.34
C LYS A 500 10.88 5.71 -33.80
N ILE A 501 10.79 6.69 -32.89
CA ILE A 501 10.49 8.09 -33.19
C ILE A 501 11.80 8.77 -33.60
N PRO A 502 11.98 9.13 -34.89
CA PRO A 502 13.19 9.79 -35.33
C PRO A 502 13.29 11.20 -34.75
N LEU A 503 14.52 11.65 -34.48
CA LEU A 503 14.81 13.03 -34.11
C LEU A 503 14.53 13.96 -35.29
N PHE A 504 13.90 15.09 -35.01
CA PHE A 504 13.55 16.05 -36.05
C PHE A 504 14.75 16.94 -36.39
N GLY A 505 15.11 17.03 -37.67
CA GLY A 505 16.15 17.93 -38.15
C GLY A 505 17.52 17.29 -38.43
N ILE A 506 17.64 15.96 -38.46
CA ILE A 506 18.88 15.28 -38.88
C ILE A 506 19.00 15.31 -40.42
N MET A 507 20.13 15.80 -40.94
CA MET A 507 20.37 15.94 -42.39
C MET A 507 21.00 14.70 -43.04
N SER A 508 21.68 13.83 -42.28
CA SER A 508 22.20 12.54 -42.76
C SER A 508 22.35 11.52 -41.62
N SER A 509 21.82 10.31 -41.83
CA SER A 509 22.01 9.16 -40.94
C SER A 509 23.28 8.36 -41.24
N ASP A 510 24.05 8.77 -42.26
CA ASP A 510 25.15 8.00 -42.85
C ASP A 510 26.54 8.33 -42.29
N SER A 511 26.67 9.25 -41.32
CA SER A 511 27.96 9.49 -40.66
C SER A 511 28.38 8.30 -39.79
N ALA A 512 29.67 8.12 -39.53
CA ALA A 512 30.17 6.93 -38.85
C ALA A 512 29.79 6.88 -37.36
N ASP A 513 29.23 5.78 -36.86
CA ASP A 513 28.82 5.64 -35.44
C ASP A 513 29.96 5.06 -34.57
N PRO A 514 30.53 5.83 -33.63
CA PRO A 514 31.61 5.38 -32.74
C PRO A 514 31.11 4.53 -31.58
N PHE A 515 29.82 4.62 -31.24
CA PHE A 515 29.23 3.95 -30.08
C PHE A 515 28.50 2.66 -30.43
N TYR A 516 28.63 2.18 -31.67
CA TYR A 516 27.85 1.06 -32.20
C TYR A 516 27.74 -0.14 -31.23
N TRP A 517 28.85 -0.56 -30.64
CA TRP A 517 28.90 -1.70 -29.70
C TRP A 517 28.33 -1.37 -28.32
N ILE A 518 28.46 -0.13 -27.89
CA ILE A 518 28.07 0.34 -26.55
C ILE A 518 26.57 0.70 -26.51
N ARG A 519 26.00 1.11 -27.65
CA ARG A 519 24.58 1.45 -27.78
C ARG A 519 23.65 0.33 -27.34
N VAL A 520 24.03 -0.91 -27.64
CA VAL A 520 23.27 -2.11 -27.22
C VAL A 520 23.19 -2.19 -25.69
N ILE A 521 24.27 -1.87 -24.97
CA ILE A 521 24.34 -1.91 -23.51
C ILE A 521 23.61 -0.70 -22.89
N LEU A 522 23.72 0.47 -23.52
CA LEU A 522 23.10 1.71 -23.05
C LEU A 522 21.63 1.84 -23.46
N ALA A 523 21.04 0.79 -24.04
CA ALA A 523 19.70 0.81 -24.60
C ALA A 523 19.45 2.03 -25.51
N SER A 524 20.47 2.41 -26.29
CA SER A 524 20.50 3.61 -27.12
C SER A 524 20.24 3.26 -28.59
N ASN A 525 19.36 4.01 -29.24
CA ASN A 525 19.12 3.92 -30.68
C ASN A 525 19.55 5.22 -31.34
N ARG A 526 20.39 5.12 -32.38
CA ARG A 526 20.86 6.29 -33.11
C ARG A 526 19.73 6.95 -33.90
N GLY A 527 19.67 8.28 -33.84
CA GLY A 527 18.72 9.11 -34.57
C GLY A 527 17.30 9.05 -34.01
N THR A 528 17.09 8.51 -32.81
CA THR A 528 15.78 8.42 -32.16
C THR A 528 15.74 9.18 -30.84
N LEU A 529 14.55 9.33 -30.25
CA LEU A 529 14.40 9.94 -28.93
C LEU A 529 15.20 9.19 -27.83
N MET A 530 15.48 7.89 -28.01
CA MET A 530 16.29 7.09 -27.11
C MET A 530 17.81 7.15 -27.42
N GLU A 531 18.31 8.19 -28.10
CA GLU A 531 19.74 8.33 -28.40
C GLU A 531 20.63 8.30 -27.14
N LEU A 532 20.27 9.05 -26.09
CA LEU A 532 21.06 9.07 -24.86
C LEU A 532 20.90 7.76 -24.06
N GLY A 533 19.84 7.01 -24.34
CA GLY A 533 19.49 5.76 -23.67
C GLY A 533 19.44 5.92 -22.15
N ILE A 534 19.97 4.94 -21.43
CA ILE A 534 20.08 4.93 -19.96
C ILE A 534 21.39 5.54 -19.43
N SER A 535 22.27 6.05 -20.31
CA SER A 535 23.60 6.55 -19.93
C SER A 535 23.60 7.62 -18.83
N PRO A 536 22.76 8.67 -18.89
CA PRO A 536 22.68 9.67 -17.82
C PRO A 536 22.27 9.08 -16.47
N ILE A 537 21.39 8.07 -16.50
CA ILE A 537 20.81 7.45 -15.30
C ILE A 537 21.86 6.59 -14.60
N VAL A 538 22.57 5.75 -15.37
CA VAL A 538 23.63 4.91 -14.84
C VAL A 538 24.80 5.75 -14.32
N THR A 539 25.19 6.80 -15.06
CA THR A 539 26.31 7.66 -14.67
C THR A 539 26.02 8.46 -13.40
N SER A 540 24.82 9.07 -13.29
CA SER A 540 24.41 9.78 -12.07
C SER A 540 24.28 8.84 -10.87
N GLY A 541 23.70 7.65 -11.06
CA GLY A 541 23.62 6.63 -10.01
C GLY A 541 24.99 6.19 -9.52
N LEU A 542 25.91 5.84 -10.43
CA LEU A 542 27.28 5.45 -10.10
C LEU A 542 28.01 6.53 -9.30
N ILE A 543 27.98 7.78 -9.75
CA ILE A 543 28.68 8.88 -9.07
C ILE A 543 28.13 9.05 -7.67
N MET A 544 26.79 9.12 -7.52
CA MET A 544 26.17 9.33 -6.21
C MET A 544 26.41 8.16 -5.25
N GLN A 545 26.29 6.93 -5.74
CA GLN A 545 26.54 5.73 -4.94
C GLN A 545 28.01 5.63 -4.54
N LEU A 546 28.94 5.90 -5.45
CA LEU A 546 30.37 5.89 -5.13
C LEU A 546 30.72 6.97 -4.09
N LEU A 547 30.15 8.18 -4.21
CA LEU A 547 30.37 9.27 -3.25
C LEU A 547 29.82 8.93 -1.85
N ALA A 548 28.64 8.30 -1.78
CA ALA A 548 28.05 7.84 -0.54
C ALA A 548 28.86 6.69 0.08
N GLY A 549 29.23 5.68 -0.73
CA GLY A 549 29.97 4.51 -0.27
C GLY A 549 31.42 4.82 0.12
N ALA A 550 32.07 5.77 -0.55
CA ALA A 550 33.38 6.29 -0.16
C ALA A 550 33.32 7.16 1.10
N LYS A 551 32.13 7.40 1.66
CA LYS A 551 31.88 8.29 2.80
C LYS A 551 32.39 9.72 2.59
N ILE A 552 32.47 10.14 1.32
CA ILE A 552 32.76 11.54 0.96
C ILE A 552 31.50 12.39 1.21
N ILE A 553 30.32 11.79 1.01
CA ILE A 553 29.02 12.36 1.36
C ILE A 553 28.39 11.50 2.47
N GLU A 554 28.00 12.13 3.57
CA GLU A 554 27.23 11.49 4.62
C GLU A 554 25.75 11.43 4.23
N VAL A 555 25.20 10.22 4.13
CA VAL A 555 23.78 9.99 3.84
C VAL A 555 23.13 9.41 5.09
N GLY A 556 22.17 10.15 5.66
CA GLY A 556 21.41 9.70 6.81
C GLY A 556 20.40 8.59 6.46
N ASP A 557 20.08 7.76 7.46
CA ASP A 557 19.07 6.69 7.31
C ASP A 557 17.63 7.19 7.43
N THR A 558 17.42 8.49 7.70
CA THR A 558 16.07 9.03 7.86
C THR A 558 15.32 9.04 6.51
N PRO A 559 13.98 8.90 6.50
CA PRO A 559 13.20 8.99 5.27
C PRO A 559 13.41 10.29 4.50
N LYS A 560 13.69 11.39 5.22
CA LYS A 560 13.97 12.70 4.63
C LYS A 560 15.32 12.72 3.90
N ASP A 561 16.37 12.18 4.52
CA ASP A 561 17.71 12.15 3.93
C ASP A 561 17.76 11.24 2.70
N ARG A 562 17.06 10.10 2.74
CA ARG A 562 16.90 9.22 1.57
C ARG A 562 16.15 9.90 0.43
N ALA A 563 15.11 10.68 0.73
CA ALA A 563 14.39 11.44 -0.29
C ALA A 563 15.28 12.54 -0.90
N LEU A 564 16.09 13.23 -0.10
CA LEU A 564 17.05 14.23 -0.58
C LEU A 564 18.16 13.61 -1.43
N PHE A 565 18.72 12.48 -1.01
CA PHE A 565 19.75 11.76 -1.78
C PHE A 565 19.21 11.31 -3.15
N ASN A 566 18.00 10.74 -3.17
CA ASN A 566 17.34 10.35 -4.41
C ASN A 566 17.03 11.57 -5.29
N GLY A 567 16.56 12.68 -4.70
CA GLY A 567 16.35 13.94 -5.40
C GLY A 567 17.63 14.51 -6.02
N ALA A 568 18.75 14.48 -5.28
CA ALA A 568 20.05 14.91 -5.76
C ALA A 568 20.56 14.03 -6.91
N GLN A 569 20.42 12.70 -6.81
CA GLN A 569 20.79 11.78 -7.89
C GLN A 569 20.03 12.07 -9.19
N LYS A 570 18.72 12.37 -9.09
CA LYS A 570 17.91 12.73 -10.25
C LYS A 570 18.28 14.11 -10.82
N LEU A 571 18.61 15.08 -9.97
CA LEU A 571 19.13 16.38 -10.39
C LEU A 571 20.43 16.23 -11.18
N PHE A 572 21.37 15.43 -10.67
CA PHE A 572 22.60 15.09 -11.40
C PHE A 572 22.32 14.37 -12.72
N GLY A 573 21.35 13.46 -12.74
CA GLY A 573 20.88 12.81 -13.97
C GLY A 573 20.42 13.82 -15.02
N MET A 574 19.61 14.81 -14.63
CA MET A 574 19.15 15.87 -15.55
C MET A 574 20.31 16.72 -16.07
N VAL A 575 21.26 17.09 -15.21
CA VAL A 575 22.44 17.87 -15.62
C VAL A 575 23.31 17.09 -16.62
N ILE A 576 23.51 15.80 -16.39
CA ILE A 576 24.26 14.93 -17.30
C ILE A 576 23.53 14.78 -18.64
N THR A 577 22.20 14.62 -18.65
CA THR A 577 21.40 14.56 -19.88
C THR A 577 21.59 15.82 -20.74
N ILE A 578 21.51 17.00 -20.12
CA ILE A 578 21.73 18.28 -20.82
C ILE A 578 23.17 18.35 -21.36
N GLY A 579 24.15 18.01 -20.52
CA GLY A 579 25.56 18.01 -20.90
C GLY A 579 25.85 17.08 -22.08
N GLN A 580 25.35 15.85 -22.05
CA GLN A 580 25.51 14.88 -23.14
C GLN A 580 24.81 15.33 -24.42
N ALA A 581 23.59 15.86 -24.33
CA ALA A 581 22.87 16.40 -25.49
C ALA A 581 23.64 17.52 -26.18
N ILE A 582 24.21 18.46 -25.40
CA ILE A 582 25.05 19.54 -25.93
C ILE A 582 26.31 18.97 -26.58
N VAL A 583 26.99 18.04 -25.91
CA VAL A 583 28.23 17.43 -26.43
C VAL A 583 27.96 16.74 -27.77
N TYR A 584 26.91 15.92 -27.88
CA TYR A 584 26.60 15.17 -29.11
C TYR A 584 26.30 16.07 -30.31
N VAL A 585 25.57 17.17 -30.09
CA VAL A 585 25.31 18.17 -31.14
C VAL A 585 26.59 18.91 -31.50
N MET A 586 27.42 19.31 -30.52
CA MET A 586 28.68 20.03 -30.77
C MET A 586 29.76 19.16 -31.42
N THR A 587 29.75 17.84 -31.22
CA THR A 587 30.70 16.91 -31.86
C THR A 587 30.39 16.64 -33.33
N GLY A 588 29.33 17.23 -33.88
CA GLY A 588 28.95 17.06 -35.29
C GLY A 588 28.32 15.69 -35.60
N MET A 589 27.83 14.95 -34.58
CA MET A 589 27.27 13.60 -34.79
C MET A 589 26.03 13.60 -35.70
N TYR A 590 25.34 14.73 -35.82
CA TYR A 590 24.14 14.90 -36.64
C TYR A 590 24.38 15.75 -37.91
N GLY A 591 25.65 16.07 -38.19
CA GLY A 591 26.10 17.04 -39.20
C GLY A 591 26.86 18.21 -38.56
N ASP A 592 27.62 18.96 -39.36
CA ASP A 592 28.37 20.10 -38.84
C ASP A 592 27.41 21.19 -38.31
N PRO A 593 27.62 21.73 -37.09
CA PRO A 593 26.71 22.72 -36.49
C PRO A 593 26.48 23.97 -37.35
N SER A 594 27.44 24.29 -38.24
CA SER A 594 27.34 25.38 -39.22
C SER A 594 26.35 25.11 -40.36
N GLU A 595 26.11 23.84 -40.71
CA GLU A 595 25.23 23.44 -41.82
C GLU A 595 23.78 23.22 -41.37
N ILE A 596 23.58 22.70 -40.15
CA ILE A 596 22.25 22.39 -39.58
C ILE A 596 21.53 23.67 -39.11
N GLY A 597 22.29 24.70 -38.71
CA GLY A 597 21.79 25.95 -38.15
C GLY A 597 21.45 25.88 -36.66
N ALA A 598 21.68 26.99 -35.96
CA ALA A 598 21.57 27.06 -34.49
C ALA A 598 20.16 26.73 -33.95
N GLY A 599 19.11 27.05 -34.70
CA GLY A 599 17.72 26.77 -34.31
C GLY A 599 17.38 25.28 -34.28
N VAL A 600 17.88 24.51 -35.25
CA VAL A 600 17.67 23.06 -35.31
C VAL A 600 18.57 22.36 -34.28
N CYS A 601 19.80 22.84 -34.07
CA CYS A 601 20.68 22.37 -33.00
C CYS A 601 20.01 22.50 -31.61
N LEU A 602 19.37 23.64 -31.34
CA LEU A 602 18.62 23.86 -30.10
C LEU A 602 17.41 22.93 -29.98
N LEU A 603 16.70 22.68 -31.09
CA LEU A 603 15.56 21.77 -31.12
C LEU A 603 15.98 20.33 -30.79
N ILE A 604 17.10 19.84 -31.34
CA ILE A 604 17.65 18.52 -31.03
C ILE A 604 18.00 18.42 -29.54
N ILE A 605 18.64 19.44 -28.96
CA ILE A 605 18.96 19.46 -27.52
C ILE A 605 17.69 19.36 -26.66
N ILE A 606 16.64 20.11 -27.01
CA ILE A 606 15.36 20.07 -26.29
C ILE A 606 14.70 18.69 -26.41
N GLN A 607 14.72 18.08 -27.60
CA GLN A 607 14.17 16.74 -27.82
C GLN A 607 14.89 15.68 -26.98
N LEU A 608 16.23 15.69 -26.99
CA LEU A 608 17.04 14.76 -26.20
C LEU A 608 16.86 14.96 -24.69
N PHE A 609 16.76 16.21 -24.24
CA PHE A 609 16.50 16.52 -22.83
C PHE A 609 15.11 16.03 -22.39
N ALA A 610 14.07 16.29 -23.18
CA ALA A 610 12.71 15.85 -22.89
C ALA A 610 12.61 14.32 -22.85
N ALA A 611 13.23 13.63 -23.81
CA ALA A 611 13.28 12.17 -23.81
C ALA A 611 14.02 11.62 -22.58
N GLY A 612 15.20 12.16 -22.27
CA GLY A 612 15.98 11.76 -21.09
C GLY A 612 15.24 11.98 -19.76
N LEU A 613 14.45 13.05 -19.65
CA LEU A 613 13.61 13.31 -18.48
C LEU A 613 12.52 12.24 -18.31
N ILE A 614 11.86 11.86 -19.40
CA ILE A 614 10.81 10.83 -19.35
C ILE A 614 11.41 9.48 -18.93
N VAL A 615 12.58 9.10 -19.47
CA VAL A 615 13.25 7.84 -19.07
C VAL A 615 13.64 7.87 -17.58
N LEU A 616 14.13 9.00 -17.07
CA LEU A 616 14.45 9.19 -15.65
C LEU A 616 13.22 9.01 -14.73
N LEU A 617 12.06 9.53 -15.14
CA LEU A 617 10.79 9.41 -14.42
C LEU A 617 10.21 7.99 -14.51
N LEU A 618 10.31 7.34 -15.67
CA LEU A 618 9.86 5.96 -15.84
C LEU A 618 10.65 5.00 -14.96
N ASP A 619 11.98 5.18 -14.87
CA ASP A 619 12.80 4.41 -13.94
C ASP A 619 12.36 4.60 -12.48
N GLU A 620 11.98 5.82 -12.08
CA GLU A 620 11.49 6.11 -10.73
C GLU A 620 10.11 5.46 -10.45
N LEU A 621 9.19 5.51 -11.42
CA LEU A 621 7.89 4.85 -11.31
C LEU A 621 8.05 3.33 -11.13
N LEU A 622 8.99 2.72 -11.87
CA LEU A 622 9.27 1.29 -11.77
C LEU A 622 9.89 0.93 -10.41
N GLN A 623 10.80 1.76 -9.89
CA GLN A 623 11.41 1.55 -8.57
C GLN A 623 10.44 1.74 -7.39
N LYS A 624 9.44 2.62 -7.51
CA LYS A 624 8.46 2.91 -6.43
C LYS A 624 7.30 1.91 -6.33
N GLY A 625 7.41 0.74 -6.95
CA GLY A 625 6.49 -0.38 -6.72
C GLY A 625 5.49 -0.67 -7.83
N TYR A 626 5.63 -0.03 -9.01
CA TYR A 626 4.79 -0.32 -10.17
C TYR A 626 5.40 -1.32 -11.16
N GLY A 627 6.61 -1.84 -10.90
CA GLY A 627 7.28 -2.84 -11.73
C GLY A 627 8.14 -3.83 -10.93
N LEU A 628 8.51 -4.95 -11.58
CA LEU A 628 9.20 -6.10 -10.97
C LEU A 628 10.73 -5.90 -10.77
N GLY A 629 11.21 -4.66 -10.57
CA GLY A 629 12.65 -4.37 -10.45
C GLY A 629 13.08 -2.99 -10.94
N SER A 630 14.36 -2.84 -11.28
CA SER A 630 14.95 -1.58 -11.78
C SER A 630 14.58 -1.30 -13.24
N GLY A 631 14.12 -0.08 -13.55
CA GLY A 631 13.77 0.31 -14.93
C GLY A 631 14.95 0.20 -15.90
N ILE A 632 16.16 0.53 -15.44
CA ILE A 632 17.41 0.38 -16.20
C ILE A 632 17.59 -1.06 -16.71
N SER A 633 17.35 -2.05 -15.86
CA SER A 633 17.54 -3.46 -16.21
C SER A 633 16.55 -3.90 -17.29
N LEU A 634 15.28 -3.49 -17.17
CA LEU A 634 14.27 -3.79 -18.17
C LEU A 634 14.61 -3.20 -19.55
N PHE A 635 15.03 -1.93 -19.61
CA PHE A 635 15.40 -1.28 -20.88
C PHE A 635 16.56 -1.99 -21.58
N ILE A 636 17.58 -2.39 -20.82
CA ILE A 636 18.73 -3.15 -21.33
C ILE A 636 18.25 -4.49 -21.90
N ALA A 637 17.52 -5.27 -21.12
CA ALA A 637 17.06 -6.60 -21.52
C ALA A 637 16.17 -6.55 -22.77
N THR A 638 15.23 -5.59 -22.85
CA THR A 638 14.36 -5.44 -24.01
C THR A 638 15.15 -5.11 -25.28
N ASN A 639 16.08 -4.16 -25.24
CA ASN A 639 16.85 -3.76 -26.43
C ASN A 639 17.77 -4.89 -26.94
N ILE A 640 18.42 -5.62 -26.04
CA ILE A 640 19.27 -6.76 -26.43
C ILE A 640 18.43 -7.88 -27.04
N CYS A 641 17.30 -8.24 -26.41
CA CYS A 641 16.39 -9.23 -26.96
C CYS A 641 15.86 -8.82 -28.35
N GLU A 642 15.49 -7.54 -28.52
CA GLU A 642 15.07 -6.98 -29.82
C GLU A 642 16.17 -7.15 -30.87
N THR A 643 17.40 -6.77 -30.54
CA THR A 643 18.56 -6.88 -31.45
C THR A 643 18.83 -8.32 -31.85
N ILE A 644 18.76 -9.28 -30.91
CA ILE A 644 18.94 -10.71 -31.19
C ILE A 644 17.85 -11.21 -32.16
N VAL A 645 16.59 -10.86 -31.91
CA VAL A 645 15.46 -11.26 -32.76
C VAL A 645 15.57 -10.66 -34.16
N TRP A 646 15.89 -9.36 -34.27
CA TRP A 646 16.09 -8.71 -35.57
C TRP A 646 17.24 -9.32 -36.36
N LYS A 647 18.41 -9.51 -35.75
CA LYS A 647 19.57 -10.09 -36.46
C LYS A 647 19.36 -11.57 -36.83
N ALA A 648 18.44 -12.27 -36.16
CA ALA A 648 18.06 -13.64 -36.52
C ALA A 648 17.02 -13.67 -37.67
N PHE A 649 15.98 -12.83 -37.61
CA PHE A 649 14.78 -12.93 -38.45
C PHE A 649 14.45 -11.70 -39.31
N SER A 650 15.35 -10.71 -39.45
CA SER A 650 15.06 -9.53 -40.28
C SER A 650 14.87 -9.92 -41.76
N PRO A 651 13.75 -9.51 -42.40
CA PRO A 651 13.53 -9.70 -43.83
C PRO A 651 14.12 -8.57 -44.69
N THR A 652 14.88 -7.63 -44.11
CA THR A 652 15.56 -6.56 -44.85
C THR A 652 16.67 -7.13 -45.75
N THR A 653 16.83 -6.57 -46.94
CA THR A 653 17.90 -6.93 -47.87
C THR A 653 18.98 -5.85 -47.90
N VAL A 654 20.24 -6.28 -47.88
CA VAL A 654 21.41 -5.42 -48.00
C VAL A 654 22.18 -5.83 -49.25
N THR A 655 22.49 -4.86 -50.10
CA THR A 655 23.35 -5.04 -51.28
C THR A 655 24.80 -5.08 -50.82
N THR A 656 25.37 -6.28 -50.77
CA THR A 656 26.82 -6.43 -50.63
C THR A 656 27.44 -6.47 -52.03
N GLY A 657 28.77 -6.29 -52.14
CA GLY A 657 29.50 -6.40 -53.41
C GLY A 657 29.37 -7.77 -54.12
N ARG A 658 28.63 -8.73 -53.54
CA ARG A 658 28.33 -10.07 -54.09
C ARG A 658 26.85 -10.28 -54.47
N GLY A 659 25.98 -9.28 -54.26
CA GLY A 659 24.54 -9.34 -54.56
C GLY A 659 23.64 -8.91 -53.39
N THR A 660 22.33 -9.00 -53.58
CA THR A 660 21.32 -8.75 -52.53
C THR A 660 21.24 -9.95 -51.58
N GLU A 661 21.60 -9.74 -50.31
CA GLU A 661 21.48 -10.74 -49.26
C GLU A 661 20.49 -10.27 -48.19
N PHE A 662 19.73 -11.20 -47.60
CA PHE A 662 18.94 -10.90 -46.41
C PHE A 662 19.86 -10.71 -45.20
N GLU A 663 19.52 -9.71 -44.37
CA GLU A 663 20.23 -9.38 -43.13
C GLU A 663 20.07 -10.47 -42.06
N GLY A 664 18.88 -11.06 -41.94
CA GLY A 664 18.57 -12.07 -40.93
C GLY A 664 19.25 -13.42 -41.19
N ALA A 665 20.02 -13.92 -40.22
CA ALA A 665 20.80 -15.16 -40.38
C ALA A 665 19.93 -16.38 -40.77
N VAL A 666 18.73 -16.50 -40.19
CA VAL A 666 17.83 -17.65 -40.43
C VAL A 666 17.13 -17.52 -41.78
N ILE A 667 16.59 -16.34 -42.10
CA ILE A 667 15.92 -16.10 -43.39
C ILE A 667 16.91 -16.27 -44.54
N ALA A 668 18.14 -15.79 -44.35
CA ALA A 668 19.15 -15.87 -45.37
C ALA A 668 19.67 -17.30 -45.59
N LEU A 669 19.66 -18.16 -44.56
CA LEU A 669 19.90 -19.60 -44.71
C LEU A 669 18.87 -20.23 -45.65
N PHE A 670 17.58 -20.02 -45.39
CA PHE A 670 16.50 -20.56 -46.24
C PHE A 670 16.55 -19.98 -47.66
N HIS A 671 16.81 -18.69 -47.81
CA HIS A 671 16.94 -18.05 -49.11
C HIS A 671 18.15 -18.58 -49.91
N LEU A 672 19.33 -18.69 -49.31
CA LEU A 672 20.52 -19.25 -49.98
C LEU A 672 20.31 -20.73 -50.35
N MET A 673 19.69 -21.50 -49.45
CA MET A 673 19.36 -22.90 -49.70
C MET A 673 18.33 -23.06 -50.82
N ALA A 674 17.41 -22.11 -51.00
CA ALA A 674 16.41 -22.14 -52.08
C ALA A 674 16.97 -21.67 -53.43
N THR A 675 17.77 -20.59 -53.44
CA THR A 675 18.20 -19.90 -54.67
C THR A 675 19.45 -20.47 -55.32
N ARG A 676 20.36 -21.09 -54.56
CA ARG A 676 21.62 -21.64 -55.10
C ARG A 676 21.48 -23.12 -55.48
N ASN A 677 22.11 -23.49 -56.60
CA ASN A 677 22.16 -24.88 -57.08
C ASN A 677 23.10 -25.75 -56.23
N ASP A 678 24.25 -25.22 -55.80
CA ASP A 678 25.20 -25.92 -54.92
C ASP A 678 24.84 -25.77 -53.43
N LYS A 679 24.17 -26.79 -52.88
CA LYS A 679 23.70 -26.78 -51.47
C LYS A 679 24.83 -26.72 -50.44
N VAL A 680 25.96 -27.38 -50.70
CA VAL A 680 27.12 -27.39 -49.77
C VAL A 680 27.78 -26.01 -49.69
N ARG A 681 27.90 -25.33 -50.84
CA ARG A 681 28.46 -23.98 -50.91
C ARG A 681 27.51 -22.96 -50.26
N ALA A 682 26.21 -23.09 -50.52
CA ALA A 682 25.17 -22.27 -49.90
C ALA A 682 25.15 -22.40 -48.36
N LEU A 683 25.32 -23.63 -47.85
CA LEU A 683 25.42 -23.89 -46.42
C LEU A 683 26.69 -23.24 -45.82
N ARG A 684 27.86 -23.46 -46.43
CA ARG A 684 29.11 -22.85 -45.95
C ARG A 684 29.04 -21.32 -45.95
N GLU A 685 28.42 -20.75 -46.97
CA GLU A 685 28.21 -19.31 -47.09
C GLU A 685 27.22 -18.78 -46.05
N ALA A 686 26.16 -19.52 -45.71
CA ALA A 686 25.23 -19.14 -44.64
C ALA A 686 25.86 -19.22 -43.23
N PHE A 687 26.78 -20.16 -43.00
CA PHE A 687 27.46 -20.33 -41.71
C PHE A 687 28.61 -19.33 -41.46
N TYR A 688 29.34 -18.91 -42.50
CA TYR A 688 30.59 -18.14 -42.36
C TYR A 688 30.58 -16.79 -43.10
N ARG A 689 29.48 -16.04 -43.03
CA ARG A 689 29.43 -14.65 -43.54
C ARG A 689 30.31 -13.73 -42.70
N GLN A 690 31.08 -12.87 -43.36
CA GLN A 690 32.01 -11.94 -42.69
C GLN A 690 31.35 -10.61 -42.28
N ASN A 691 30.47 -10.05 -43.12
CA ASN A 691 29.95 -8.69 -42.90
C ASN A 691 28.51 -8.65 -42.33
N LEU A 692 27.81 -9.79 -42.32
CA LEU A 692 26.41 -9.91 -41.88
C LEU A 692 26.30 -11.01 -40.82
N PRO A 693 25.25 -10.97 -39.97
CA PRO A 693 24.96 -12.05 -39.03
C PRO A 693 24.93 -13.40 -39.73
N ASN A 694 25.67 -14.37 -39.18
CA ASN A 694 25.75 -15.72 -39.71
C ASN A 694 25.11 -16.72 -38.72
N LEU A 695 24.85 -17.94 -39.20
CA LEU A 695 24.23 -18.97 -38.35
C LEU A 695 25.15 -19.44 -37.22
N MET A 696 26.47 -19.38 -37.40
CA MET A 696 27.44 -19.74 -36.37
C MET A 696 27.39 -18.79 -35.16
N ASN A 697 27.23 -17.49 -35.41
CA ASN A 697 27.08 -16.46 -34.40
C ASN A 697 25.78 -16.64 -33.62
N LEU A 698 24.69 -17.06 -34.28
CA LEU A 698 23.42 -17.38 -33.61
C LEU A 698 23.56 -18.61 -32.70
N LEU A 699 24.24 -19.67 -33.17
CA LEU A 699 24.53 -20.85 -32.35
C LEU A 699 25.46 -20.51 -31.18
N ALA A 700 26.45 -19.64 -31.39
CA ALA A 700 27.32 -19.12 -30.34
C ALA A 700 26.52 -18.34 -29.28
N THR A 701 25.56 -17.51 -29.69
CA THR A 701 24.65 -16.82 -28.75
C THR A 701 23.87 -17.80 -27.88
N VAL A 702 23.30 -18.86 -28.47
CA VAL A 702 22.57 -19.90 -27.71
C VAL A 702 23.49 -20.65 -26.73
N LEU A 703 24.71 -20.97 -27.17
CA LEU A 703 25.71 -21.63 -26.31
C LEU A 703 26.09 -20.76 -25.11
N VAL A 704 26.41 -19.49 -25.35
CA VAL A 704 26.73 -18.53 -24.29
C VAL A 704 25.54 -18.39 -23.33
N PHE A 705 24.31 -18.28 -23.86
CA PHE A 705 23.09 -18.20 -23.05
C PHE A 705 22.94 -19.40 -22.10
N ALA A 706 23.17 -20.62 -22.58
CA ALA A 706 23.10 -21.83 -21.77
C ALA A 706 24.20 -21.88 -20.69
N VAL A 707 25.43 -21.49 -21.03
CA VAL A 707 26.56 -21.45 -20.08
C VAL A 707 26.32 -20.43 -18.96
N VAL A 708 25.78 -19.26 -19.30
CA VAL A 708 25.48 -18.21 -18.31
C VAL A 708 24.40 -18.69 -17.32
N ILE A 709 23.31 -19.29 -17.82
CA ILE A 709 22.27 -19.88 -16.95
C ILE A 709 22.86 -20.94 -16.01
N TYR A 710 23.73 -21.78 -16.54
CA TYR A 710 24.38 -22.83 -15.76
C TYR A 710 25.22 -22.25 -14.61
N PHE A 711 26.05 -21.23 -14.87
CA PHE A 711 26.85 -20.58 -13.82
C PHE A 711 26.00 -19.77 -12.85
N GLN A 712 24.86 -19.25 -13.28
CA GLN A 712 23.96 -18.51 -12.38
C GLN A 712 23.28 -19.41 -11.35
N GLY A 713 23.16 -20.70 -11.62
CA GLY A 713 22.69 -21.70 -10.64
C GLY A 713 23.69 -22.00 -9.51
N PHE A 714 24.94 -21.54 -9.61
CA PHE A 714 25.97 -21.84 -8.60
C PHE A 714 25.76 -20.98 -7.36
N ARG A 715 25.51 -21.63 -6.22
CA ARG A 715 25.34 -20.96 -4.92
C ARG A 715 25.95 -21.77 -3.78
N VAL A 716 26.36 -21.05 -2.74
CA VAL A 716 26.83 -21.60 -1.47
C VAL A 716 25.77 -21.29 -0.41
N ASP A 717 25.14 -22.33 0.12
CA ASP A 717 24.05 -22.19 1.09
C ASP A 717 24.61 -22.21 2.53
N LEU A 718 24.48 -21.09 3.25
CA LEU A 718 24.91 -20.98 4.64
C LEU A 718 23.73 -21.28 5.60
N PRO A 719 23.87 -22.22 6.55
CA PRO A 719 22.79 -22.57 7.46
C PRO A 719 22.58 -21.50 8.53
N ILE A 720 21.39 -20.89 8.52
CA ILE A 720 20.94 -19.92 9.52
C ILE A 720 19.76 -20.48 10.31
N LYS A 721 19.69 -20.13 11.60
CA LYS A 721 18.58 -20.49 12.50
C LYS A 721 17.92 -19.24 13.05
N SER A 722 16.62 -19.29 13.25
CA SER A 722 15.94 -18.24 14.02
C SER A 722 16.35 -18.34 15.49
N ALA A 723 16.70 -17.21 16.11
CA ALA A 723 16.90 -17.15 17.55
C ALA A 723 15.57 -17.27 18.33
N ARG A 724 14.44 -16.91 17.69
CA ARG A 724 13.11 -16.85 18.31
C ARG A 724 12.37 -18.18 18.25
N TYR A 725 12.52 -18.93 17.16
CA TYR A 725 11.81 -20.20 16.94
C TYR A 725 12.77 -21.39 17.00
N ARG A 726 12.59 -22.25 18.01
CA ARG A 726 13.41 -23.44 18.21
C ARG A 726 13.10 -24.48 17.12
N GLY A 727 14.11 -24.86 16.34
CA GLY A 727 14.00 -25.89 15.30
C GLY A 727 13.72 -25.39 13.89
N GLN A 728 13.55 -24.08 13.68
CA GLN A 728 13.40 -23.50 12.35
C GLN A 728 14.77 -23.28 11.70
N TYR A 729 15.04 -24.04 10.63
CA TYR A 729 16.24 -23.92 9.82
C TYR A 729 15.91 -23.21 8.52
N SER A 730 16.75 -22.26 8.13
CA SER A 730 16.72 -21.62 6.82
C SER A 730 18.15 -21.57 6.27
N SER A 731 18.29 -21.47 4.96
CA SER A 731 19.57 -21.32 4.29
C SER A 731 19.68 -19.92 3.69
N TYR A 732 20.80 -19.26 3.90
CA TYR A 732 21.14 -18.01 3.21
C TYR A 732 22.01 -18.32 1.99
N PRO A 733 21.47 -18.22 0.75
CA PRO A 733 22.22 -18.53 -0.46
C PRO A 733 23.16 -17.40 -0.86
N ILE A 734 24.46 -17.66 -0.95
CA ILE A 734 25.45 -16.77 -1.56
C ILE A 734 25.72 -17.26 -2.98
N LYS A 735 25.23 -16.53 -3.98
CA LYS A 735 25.41 -16.87 -5.41
C LYS A 735 26.83 -16.55 -5.88
N LEU A 736 27.29 -17.27 -6.90
CA LEU A 736 28.57 -16.99 -7.58
C LEU A 736 28.59 -15.55 -8.12
N PHE A 737 27.51 -15.11 -8.77
CA PHE A 737 27.34 -13.73 -9.22
C PHE A 737 26.75 -12.85 -8.11
N TYR A 738 27.50 -12.70 -7.01
CA TYR A 738 27.04 -12.00 -5.80
C TYR A 738 26.65 -10.53 -6.07
N THR A 739 27.45 -9.80 -6.86
CA THR A 739 27.18 -8.40 -7.23
C THR A 739 26.31 -8.27 -8.49
N SER A 740 25.70 -9.37 -8.95
CA SER A 740 24.94 -9.44 -10.19
C SER A 740 25.74 -8.85 -11.37
N ASN A 741 25.05 -8.11 -12.25
CA ASN A 741 25.56 -7.52 -13.49
C ASN A 741 26.23 -6.16 -13.36
N ILE A 742 26.18 -5.57 -12.17
CA ILE A 742 26.57 -4.19 -11.97
C ILE A 742 28.03 -3.94 -12.39
N PRO A 743 29.02 -4.82 -12.11
CA PRO A 743 30.41 -4.58 -12.52
C PRO A 743 30.59 -4.35 -14.02
N ILE A 744 29.89 -5.11 -14.87
CA ILE A 744 29.95 -4.89 -16.33
C ILE A 744 29.31 -3.56 -16.68
N ILE A 745 28.14 -3.25 -16.12
CA ILE A 745 27.45 -1.99 -16.40
C ILE A 745 28.36 -0.81 -16.06
N LEU A 746 29.04 -0.86 -14.91
CA LEU A 746 29.98 0.18 -14.48
C LEU A 746 31.22 0.26 -15.38
N GLN A 747 31.81 -0.89 -15.73
CA GLN A 747 32.95 -0.96 -16.63
C GLN A 747 32.61 -0.40 -18.02
N SER A 748 31.47 -0.81 -18.58
CA SER A 748 31.00 -0.37 -19.91
C SER A 748 30.62 1.11 -19.92
N ALA A 749 30.00 1.61 -18.85
CA ALA A 749 29.72 3.05 -18.71
C ALA A 749 31.01 3.88 -18.62
N LEU A 750 32.02 3.40 -17.89
CA LEU A 750 33.32 4.07 -17.81
C LEU A 750 34.00 4.14 -19.18
N VAL A 751 34.07 3.01 -19.90
CA VAL A 751 34.67 2.97 -21.25
C VAL A 751 33.88 3.86 -22.22
N SER A 752 32.55 3.85 -22.15
CA SER A 752 31.71 4.74 -22.97
C SER A 752 32.05 6.21 -22.74
N ASN A 753 32.14 6.63 -21.48
CA ASN A 753 32.45 8.02 -21.16
C ASN A 753 33.85 8.40 -21.64
N LEU A 754 34.83 7.49 -21.50
CA LEU A 754 36.18 7.69 -22.03
C LEU A 754 36.18 7.83 -23.57
N TYR A 755 35.36 7.05 -24.29
CA TYR A 755 35.25 7.14 -25.74
C TYR A 755 34.64 8.46 -26.19
N VAL A 756 33.55 8.91 -25.55
CA VAL A 756 32.94 10.22 -25.83
C VAL A 756 33.96 11.34 -25.65
N ILE A 757 34.69 11.35 -24.54
CA ILE A 757 35.69 12.37 -24.24
C ILE A 757 36.84 12.31 -25.25
N SER A 758 37.36 11.11 -25.51
CA SER A 758 38.46 10.88 -26.46
C SER A 758 38.11 11.36 -27.86
N GLN A 759 36.94 11.00 -28.37
CA GLN A 759 36.47 11.41 -29.68
C GLN A 759 36.25 12.93 -29.76
N MET A 760 35.61 13.54 -28.75
CA MET A 760 35.40 14.98 -28.72
C MET A 760 36.73 15.75 -28.78
N LEU A 761 37.72 15.30 -28.01
CA LEU A 761 39.05 15.90 -28.00
C LEU A 761 39.77 15.67 -29.33
N ALA A 762 39.63 14.48 -29.92
CA ALA A 762 40.21 14.14 -31.21
C ALA A 762 39.62 14.98 -32.35
N VAL A 763 38.32 15.28 -32.36
CA VAL A 763 37.69 16.12 -33.38
C VAL A 763 38.09 17.60 -33.24
N LYS A 764 38.17 18.13 -32.01
CA LYS A 764 38.45 19.57 -31.78
C LYS A 764 39.93 19.94 -31.79
N PHE A 765 40.83 19.01 -31.44
CA PHE A 765 42.24 19.31 -31.19
C PHE A 765 43.16 18.23 -31.81
N GLN A 766 43.00 18.00 -33.11
CA GLN A 766 43.85 17.07 -33.87
C GLN A 766 45.34 17.48 -33.77
N GLY A 767 46.23 16.52 -33.47
CA GLY A 767 47.69 16.71 -33.48
C GLY A 767 48.38 16.90 -32.13
N ASN A 768 47.64 17.03 -31.02
CA ASN A 768 48.24 17.10 -29.67
C ASN A 768 48.67 15.72 -29.16
N PHE A 769 49.89 15.61 -28.61
CA PHE A 769 50.44 14.36 -28.06
C PHE A 769 49.52 13.71 -27.00
N PHE A 770 49.00 14.50 -26.06
CA PHE A 770 48.09 14.00 -25.00
C PHE A 770 46.76 13.47 -25.54
N ILE A 771 46.30 13.97 -26.69
CA ILE A 771 45.03 13.58 -27.30
C ILE A 771 45.22 12.32 -28.13
N ASN A 772 46.33 12.23 -28.86
CA ASN A 772 46.72 10.99 -29.55
C ASN A 772 46.98 9.83 -28.58
N LEU A 773 47.43 10.12 -27.35
CA LEU A 773 47.56 9.12 -26.29
C LEU A 773 46.19 8.60 -25.83
N LEU A 774 45.16 9.44 -25.79
CA LEU A 774 43.79 9.03 -25.43
C LEU A 774 43.15 8.18 -26.54
N GLY A 775 43.23 8.63 -27.80
CA GLY A 775 42.73 7.84 -28.92
C GLY A 775 42.86 8.53 -30.27
N VAL A 776 43.27 7.77 -31.29
CA VAL A 776 43.24 8.19 -32.69
C VAL A 776 42.12 7.43 -33.39
N TRP A 777 41.17 8.15 -33.97
CA TRP A 777 39.96 7.61 -34.58
C TRP A 777 40.04 7.70 -36.11
N ALA A 778 39.49 6.71 -36.80
CA ALA A 778 39.30 6.78 -38.25
C ALA A 778 37.99 6.14 -38.70
N ASP A 779 37.50 6.63 -39.84
CA ASP A 779 36.28 6.15 -40.46
C ASP A 779 36.63 5.16 -41.57
N VAL A 780 36.18 3.91 -41.44
CA VAL A 780 36.31 2.90 -42.50
C VAL A 780 34.97 2.74 -43.21
N GLY A 781 34.91 3.23 -44.45
CA GLY A 781 33.79 3.07 -45.36
C GLY A 781 33.92 1.79 -46.18
N GLY A 782 33.44 0.66 -45.64
CA GLY A 782 33.48 -0.64 -46.32
C GLY A 782 32.13 -1.34 -46.33
N GLY A 783 31.23 -1.02 -47.27
CA GLY A 783 30.05 -1.82 -47.67
C GLY A 783 29.01 -2.17 -46.61
N GLY A 784 29.13 -1.66 -45.38
CA GLY A 784 28.17 -1.73 -44.28
C GLY A 784 27.96 -0.34 -43.67
N PRO A 785 27.16 -0.20 -42.59
CA PRO A 785 26.96 1.10 -41.93
C PRO A 785 28.32 1.69 -41.55
N ALA A 786 28.55 2.97 -41.86
CA ALA A 786 29.80 3.65 -41.56
C ALA A 786 30.13 3.52 -40.06
N ARG A 787 31.32 3.01 -39.74
CA ARG A 787 31.79 2.82 -38.36
C ARG A 787 33.09 3.60 -38.16
N SER A 788 33.16 4.31 -37.03
CA SER A 788 34.37 5.00 -36.59
C SER A 788 35.02 4.12 -35.54
N TYR A 789 36.27 3.74 -35.76
CA TYR A 789 37.01 2.84 -34.87
C TYR A 789 38.31 3.52 -34.40
N PRO A 790 38.73 3.28 -33.14
CA PRO A 790 40.04 3.73 -32.70
C PRO A 790 41.10 2.87 -33.41
N ILE A 791 42.03 3.50 -34.14
CA ILE A 791 43.22 2.83 -34.71
C ILE A 791 44.36 2.80 -33.69
N GLY A 792 44.40 3.73 -32.74
CA GLY A 792 45.50 3.85 -31.78
C GLY A 792 45.14 4.58 -30.49
N GLY A 793 46.10 4.64 -29.57
CA GLY A 793 45.94 5.23 -28.24
C GLY A 793 45.31 4.28 -27.22
N LEU A 794 44.95 4.82 -26.05
CA LEU A 794 44.36 4.06 -24.94
C LEU A 794 43.00 3.45 -25.34
N CYS A 795 42.17 4.17 -26.10
CA CYS A 795 40.90 3.66 -26.61
C CYS A 795 41.03 2.41 -27.50
N TYR A 796 42.15 2.23 -28.21
CA TYR A 796 42.38 1.01 -28.99
C TYR A 796 42.46 -0.21 -28.07
N TYR A 797 43.29 -0.16 -27.03
CA TYR A 797 43.47 -1.30 -26.11
C TYR A 797 42.28 -1.58 -25.18
N LEU A 798 41.35 -0.64 -25.04
CA LEU A 798 40.09 -0.85 -24.32
C LEU A 798 39.00 -1.47 -25.20
N SER A 799 39.17 -1.47 -26.52
CA SER A 799 38.20 -2.01 -27.46
C SER A 799 38.36 -3.52 -27.65
N PRO A 800 37.26 -4.27 -27.83
CA PRO A 800 37.32 -5.69 -28.14
C PRO A 800 37.86 -5.92 -29.57
N PRO A 801 38.67 -6.96 -29.83
CA PRO A 801 39.08 -7.32 -31.17
C PRO A 801 37.92 -7.91 -31.98
N GLU A 802 37.79 -7.53 -33.25
CA GLU A 802 36.61 -7.85 -34.08
C GLU A 802 36.51 -9.32 -34.52
N SER A 803 37.62 -10.06 -34.54
CA SER A 803 37.62 -11.46 -34.98
C SER A 803 38.79 -12.25 -34.42
N VAL A 804 38.62 -13.58 -34.41
CA VAL A 804 39.71 -14.53 -34.12
C VAL A 804 40.93 -14.32 -35.03
N GLY A 805 40.70 -13.85 -36.27
CA GLY A 805 41.78 -13.50 -37.19
C GLY A 805 42.59 -12.29 -36.72
N HIS A 806 41.93 -11.28 -36.16
CA HIS A 806 42.58 -10.07 -35.63
C HIS A 806 43.43 -10.36 -34.38
N ILE A 807 43.04 -11.35 -33.59
CA ILE A 807 43.82 -11.83 -32.42
C ILE A 807 45.15 -12.44 -32.86
N LEU A 808 45.19 -13.12 -34.01
CA LEU A 808 46.41 -13.71 -34.56
C LEU A 808 47.36 -12.66 -35.13
N THR A 809 46.83 -11.55 -35.66
CA THR A 809 47.63 -10.47 -36.25
C THR A 809 48.15 -9.48 -35.20
N ASP A 810 47.38 -9.18 -34.16
CA ASP A 810 47.81 -8.36 -33.02
C ASP A 810 47.48 -9.04 -31.68
N PRO A 811 48.37 -9.91 -31.18
CA PRO A 811 48.17 -10.60 -29.91
C PRO A 811 48.31 -9.67 -28.70
N ILE A 812 49.03 -8.55 -28.83
CA ILE A 812 49.28 -7.62 -27.72
C ILE A 812 47.98 -6.89 -27.37
N HIS A 813 47.25 -6.43 -28.39
CA HIS A 813 45.94 -5.82 -28.22
C HIS A 813 44.97 -6.75 -27.49
N ALA A 814 44.88 -8.01 -27.92
CA ALA A 814 43.98 -8.99 -27.30
C ALA A 814 44.34 -9.26 -25.83
N ILE A 815 45.63 -9.42 -25.50
CA ILE A 815 46.06 -9.67 -24.12
C ILE A 815 45.73 -8.49 -23.21
N LEU A 816 46.02 -7.26 -23.65
CA LEU A 816 45.73 -6.06 -22.86
C LEU A 816 44.23 -5.87 -22.63
N TYR A 817 43.41 -6.12 -23.64
CA TYR A 817 41.95 -6.10 -23.51
C TYR A 817 41.46 -7.15 -22.48
N ILE A 818 41.95 -8.40 -22.55
CA ILE A 818 41.57 -9.46 -21.60
C ILE A 818 41.95 -9.05 -20.18
N VAL A 819 43.19 -8.62 -19.96
CA VAL A 819 43.67 -8.22 -18.63
C VAL A 819 42.86 -7.05 -18.09
N PHE A 820 42.57 -6.07 -18.94
CA PHE A 820 41.74 -4.93 -18.56
C PHE A 820 40.32 -5.35 -18.20
N MET A 821 39.65 -6.16 -19.02
CA MET A 821 38.26 -6.60 -18.77
C MET A 821 38.14 -7.45 -17.50
N LEU A 822 39.02 -8.42 -17.30
CA LEU A 822 38.99 -9.28 -16.11
C LEU A 822 39.35 -8.49 -14.85
N GLY A 823 40.38 -7.65 -14.93
CA GLY A 823 40.83 -6.82 -13.80
C GLY A 823 39.79 -5.77 -13.41
N SER A 824 39.21 -5.07 -14.38
CA SER A 824 38.20 -4.03 -14.12
C SER A 824 36.91 -4.62 -13.56
N CYS A 825 36.40 -5.72 -14.11
CA CYS A 825 35.21 -6.39 -13.55
C CYS A 825 35.42 -6.92 -12.13
N ALA A 826 36.57 -7.54 -11.83
CA ALA A 826 36.89 -8.02 -10.49
C ALA A 826 37.05 -6.86 -9.48
N PHE A 827 37.71 -5.77 -9.90
CA PHE A 827 37.86 -4.57 -9.09
C PHE A 827 36.52 -3.93 -8.76
N PHE A 828 35.70 -3.65 -9.79
CA PHE A 828 34.40 -3.01 -9.59
C PHE A 828 33.45 -3.86 -8.76
N SER A 829 33.44 -5.18 -8.94
CA SER A 829 32.66 -6.08 -8.09
C SER A 829 33.07 -5.98 -6.63
N LYS A 830 34.37 -6.00 -6.34
CA LYS A 830 34.86 -5.88 -4.96
C LYS A 830 34.59 -4.51 -4.34
N THR A 831 34.70 -3.42 -5.09
CA THR A 831 34.34 -2.10 -4.56
C THR A 831 32.83 -1.96 -4.36
N TRP A 832 32.03 -2.64 -5.18
CA TRP A 832 30.58 -2.55 -5.15
C TRP A 832 29.97 -3.16 -3.88
N ILE A 833 30.54 -4.24 -3.34
CA ILE A 833 30.02 -4.84 -2.09
C ILE A 833 30.05 -3.86 -0.91
N ASP A 834 31.05 -2.99 -0.85
CA ASP A 834 31.19 -2.00 0.21
C ASP A 834 30.23 -0.82 0.02
N VAL A 835 29.93 -0.46 -1.23
CA VAL A 835 29.04 0.66 -1.58
C VAL A 835 27.56 0.28 -1.49
N SER A 836 27.22 -0.96 -1.83
CA SER A 836 25.84 -1.44 -1.94
C SER A 836 25.21 -1.90 -0.62
N GLY A 837 25.91 -1.76 0.51
CA GLY A 837 25.45 -2.28 1.80
C GLY A 837 25.32 -3.81 1.81
N SER A 838 26.08 -4.49 0.93
CA SER A 838 26.13 -5.95 0.82
C SER A 838 27.46 -6.49 1.33
N SER A 839 28.17 -5.73 2.17
CA SER A 839 29.39 -6.20 2.81
C SER A 839 29.06 -7.28 3.85
N ALA A 840 30.06 -8.09 4.22
CA ALA A 840 29.88 -9.10 5.26
C ALA A 840 29.38 -8.52 6.61
N LYS A 841 29.72 -7.26 6.91
CA LYS A 841 29.26 -6.57 8.12
C LYS A 841 27.80 -6.14 7.99
N ASP A 842 27.40 -5.63 6.83
CA ASP A 842 26.04 -5.15 6.60
C ASP A 842 25.05 -6.31 6.57
N VAL A 843 25.40 -7.42 5.89
CA VAL A 843 24.60 -8.65 5.88
C VAL A 843 24.47 -9.23 7.29
N ALA A 844 25.54 -9.23 8.08
CA ALA A 844 25.47 -9.67 9.48
C ALA A 844 24.54 -8.77 10.33
N LYS A 845 24.57 -7.46 10.11
CA LYS A 845 23.66 -6.50 10.76
C LYS A 845 22.21 -6.75 10.37
N GLN A 846 21.91 -6.99 9.10
CA GLN A 846 20.57 -7.33 8.61
C GLN A 846 20.06 -8.65 9.23
N LEU A 847 20.89 -9.70 9.24
CA LEU A 847 20.54 -10.97 9.87
C LEU A 847 20.28 -10.80 11.38
N LYS A 848 21.03 -9.92 12.04
CA LYS A 848 20.82 -9.59 13.46
C LYS A 848 19.49 -8.88 13.70
N GLU A 849 19.15 -7.88 12.89
CA GLU A 849 17.87 -7.18 12.96
C GLU A 849 16.68 -8.12 12.74
N GLN A 850 16.87 -9.16 11.91
CA GLN A 850 15.90 -10.24 11.69
C GLN A 850 15.98 -11.37 12.74
N HIS A 851 16.82 -11.25 13.77
CA HIS A 851 17.04 -12.27 14.80
C HIS A 851 17.46 -13.66 14.26
N MET A 852 18.25 -13.68 13.18
CA MET A 852 18.82 -14.88 12.57
C MET A 852 20.28 -15.07 13.02
N VAL A 853 20.65 -16.30 13.40
CA VAL A 853 22.01 -16.63 13.89
C VAL A 853 22.54 -17.85 13.15
N MET A 854 23.84 -17.89 12.84
CA MET A 854 24.47 -19.08 12.26
C MET A 854 24.62 -20.21 13.29
N ARG A 855 24.56 -21.46 12.83
CA ARG A 855 24.73 -22.63 13.71
C ARG A 855 26.14 -22.68 14.29
N GLY A 856 26.26 -22.79 15.62
CA GLY A 856 27.54 -22.97 16.33
C GLY A 856 28.44 -21.73 16.41
N HIS A 857 28.04 -20.61 15.79
CA HIS A 857 28.85 -19.41 15.68
C HIS A 857 28.25 -18.29 16.55
N ARG A 858 29.11 -17.60 17.31
CA ARG A 858 28.76 -16.33 17.97
C ARG A 858 28.76 -15.20 16.94
N GLU A 859 28.19 -14.05 17.28
CA GLU A 859 28.01 -12.89 16.39
C GLU A 859 29.30 -12.47 15.65
N ASN A 860 30.41 -12.28 16.37
CA ASN A 860 31.71 -11.94 15.73
C ASN A 860 32.23 -13.05 14.81
N SER A 861 31.86 -14.30 15.09
CA SER A 861 32.25 -15.47 14.29
C SER A 861 31.40 -15.59 13.01
N MET A 862 30.16 -15.10 13.02
CA MET A 862 29.29 -15.00 11.83
C MET A 862 29.90 -14.05 10.80
N ILE A 863 30.37 -12.88 11.24
CA ILE A 863 31.02 -11.89 10.35
C ILE A 863 32.27 -12.51 9.72
N HIS A 864 33.06 -13.28 10.49
CA HIS A 864 34.25 -13.95 9.97
C HIS A 864 33.92 -14.96 8.86
N GLU A 865 32.89 -15.80 9.06
CA GLU A 865 32.42 -16.75 8.03
C GLU A 865 31.86 -16.03 6.79
N LEU A 866 31.03 -14.99 6.95
CA LEU A 866 30.54 -14.20 5.81
C LEU A 866 31.67 -13.53 5.04
N ASN A 867 32.68 -13.01 5.74
CA ASN A 867 33.84 -12.37 5.15
C ASN A 867 34.77 -13.34 4.42
N ARG A 868 34.64 -14.65 4.67
CA ARG A 868 35.34 -15.70 3.93
C ARG A 868 34.70 -15.94 2.56
N TYR A 869 33.38 -15.84 2.45
CA TYR A 869 32.63 -16.18 1.23
C TYR A 869 32.29 -14.96 0.35
N ILE A 870 31.86 -13.84 0.94
CA ILE A 870 31.35 -12.69 0.17
C ILE A 870 32.43 -12.03 -0.70
N PRO A 871 33.61 -11.65 -0.18
CA PRO A 871 34.64 -11.01 -1.01
C PRO A 871 35.19 -11.96 -2.09
N THR A 872 35.31 -13.26 -1.79
CA THR A 872 35.73 -14.26 -2.76
C THR A 872 34.69 -14.45 -3.85
N ALA A 873 33.40 -14.50 -3.49
CA ALA A 873 32.31 -14.63 -4.46
C ALA A 873 32.22 -13.37 -5.34
N ALA A 874 32.38 -12.17 -4.78
CA ALA A 874 32.42 -10.93 -5.55
C ALA A 874 33.59 -10.89 -6.53
N ALA A 875 34.83 -11.05 -6.06
CA ALA A 875 36.01 -10.95 -6.93
C ALA A 875 36.05 -12.06 -7.99
N PHE A 876 35.78 -13.31 -7.59
CA PHE A 876 35.77 -14.45 -8.52
C PHE A 876 34.56 -14.41 -9.46
N GLY A 877 33.38 -14.03 -8.96
CA GLY A 877 32.20 -13.80 -9.78
C GLY A 877 32.43 -12.73 -10.84
N GLY A 878 33.00 -11.58 -10.47
CA GLY A 878 33.38 -10.51 -11.40
C GLY A 878 34.41 -10.98 -12.44
N LEU A 879 35.37 -11.80 -12.05
CA LEU A 879 36.36 -12.40 -12.97
C LEU A 879 35.68 -13.36 -13.97
N CYS A 880 34.81 -14.27 -13.50
CA CYS A 880 34.07 -15.20 -14.34
C CYS A 880 33.17 -14.47 -15.33
N ILE A 881 32.49 -13.43 -14.87
CA ILE A 881 31.68 -12.54 -15.70
C ILE A 881 32.53 -11.90 -16.81
N GLY A 882 33.68 -11.32 -16.46
CA GLY A 882 34.61 -10.75 -17.45
C GLY A 882 35.13 -11.78 -18.45
N ALA A 883 35.49 -12.98 -17.99
CA ALA A 883 35.95 -14.06 -18.85
C ALA A 883 34.86 -14.55 -19.82
N LEU A 884 33.61 -14.66 -19.36
CA LEU A 884 32.48 -15.01 -20.23
C LEU A 884 32.19 -13.94 -21.28
N SER A 885 32.30 -12.65 -20.93
CA SER A 885 32.14 -11.56 -21.90
C SER A 885 33.21 -11.62 -22.99
N VAL A 886 34.49 -11.79 -22.61
CA VAL A 886 35.60 -11.96 -23.56
C VAL A 886 35.38 -13.15 -24.49
N LEU A 887 34.98 -14.31 -23.93
CA LEU A 887 34.69 -15.51 -24.73
C LEU A 887 33.55 -15.26 -25.73
N ALA A 888 32.50 -14.57 -25.31
CA ALA A 888 31.37 -14.27 -26.16
C ALA A 888 31.71 -13.26 -27.27
N ASP A 889 32.56 -12.27 -26.99
CA ASP A 889 33.08 -11.35 -28.00
C ASP A 889 33.97 -12.07 -29.02
N PHE A 890 34.83 -13.00 -28.59
CA PHE A 890 35.67 -13.79 -29.51
C PHE A 890 34.89 -14.78 -30.39
N LEU A 891 33.79 -15.33 -29.87
CA LEU A 891 32.89 -16.19 -30.64
C LEU A 891 32.00 -15.41 -31.62
N GLY A 892 32.01 -14.08 -31.58
CA GLY A 892 31.21 -13.24 -32.47
C GLY A 892 29.70 -13.33 -32.19
N ALA A 893 29.32 -13.54 -30.93
CA ALA A 893 27.91 -13.72 -30.56
C ALA A 893 27.06 -12.48 -30.91
N ILE A 894 25.84 -12.72 -31.41
CA ILE A 894 24.91 -11.67 -31.86
C ILE A 894 24.42 -10.84 -30.66
N GLY A 895 24.65 -9.52 -30.68
CA GLY A 895 24.24 -8.60 -29.61
C GLY A 895 25.35 -8.18 -28.64
N SER A 896 26.63 -8.43 -28.98
CA SER A 896 27.83 -8.24 -28.14
C SER A 896 27.89 -9.21 -26.96
N GLY A 897 29.09 -9.70 -26.65
CA GLY A 897 29.34 -10.66 -25.58
C GLY A 897 29.00 -10.11 -24.20
N THR A 898 29.31 -8.84 -23.95
CA THR A 898 28.87 -8.11 -22.75
C THR A 898 27.36 -7.93 -22.72
N GLY A 899 26.73 -7.62 -23.86
CA GLY A 899 25.28 -7.42 -23.96
C GLY A 899 24.48 -8.68 -23.62
N ILE A 900 24.75 -9.80 -24.30
CA ILE A 900 24.03 -11.07 -24.06
C ILE A 900 24.08 -11.46 -22.58
N LEU A 901 25.26 -11.38 -21.95
CA LEU A 901 25.43 -11.78 -20.55
C LEU A 901 24.61 -10.92 -19.59
N LEU A 902 24.53 -9.60 -19.85
CA LEU A 902 23.65 -8.70 -19.11
C LEU A 902 22.18 -9.10 -19.27
N ALA A 903 21.73 -9.34 -20.50
CA ALA A 903 20.34 -9.71 -20.77
C ALA A 903 19.95 -11.03 -20.08
N VAL A 904 20.77 -12.08 -20.20
CA VAL A 904 20.47 -13.38 -19.56
C VAL A 904 20.36 -13.22 -18.05
N THR A 905 21.32 -12.53 -17.45
CA THR A 905 21.38 -12.39 -15.99
C THR A 905 20.25 -11.51 -15.47
N ILE A 906 19.84 -10.47 -16.22
CA ILE A 906 18.66 -9.65 -15.90
C ILE A 906 17.38 -10.47 -16.00
N ILE A 907 17.18 -11.22 -17.10
CA ILE A 907 16.00 -12.05 -17.30
C ILE A 907 15.89 -13.10 -16.20
N TYR A 908 17.01 -13.74 -15.84
CA TYR A 908 17.05 -14.70 -14.75
C TYR A 908 16.71 -14.06 -13.40
N GLN A 909 17.24 -12.86 -13.12
CA GLN A 909 16.89 -12.11 -11.90
C GLN A 909 15.39 -11.78 -11.85
N TYR A 910 14.80 -11.32 -12.96
CA TYR A 910 13.35 -11.07 -13.03
C TYR A 910 12.54 -12.36 -12.86
N PHE A 911 13.00 -13.46 -13.45
CA PHE A 911 12.37 -14.78 -13.26
C PHE A 911 12.40 -15.21 -11.79
N GLU A 912 13.53 -15.04 -11.08
CA GLU A 912 13.61 -15.34 -9.66
C GLU A 912 12.71 -14.43 -8.80
N ILE A 913 12.66 -13.13 -9.10
CA ILE A 913 11.75 -12.20 -8.41
C ILE A 913 10.30 -12.64 -8.64
N PHE A 914 9.95 -12.99 -9.88
CA PHE A 914 8.62 -13.47 -10.23
C PHE A 914 8.28 -14.80 -9.53
N VAL A 915 9.20 -15.76 -9.49
CA VAL A 915 9.02 -17.03 -8.77
C VAL A 915 8.90 -16.78 -7.26
N LYS A 916 9.67 -15.84 -6.71
CA LYS A 916 9.62 -15.47 -5.30
C LYS A 916 8.28 -14.80 -4.96
N GLU A 917 7.83 -13.83 -5.75
CA GLU A 917 6.52 -13.21 -5.60
C GLU A 917 5.40 -14.25 -5.76
N GLN A 918 5.47 -15.16 -6.72
CA GLN A 918 4.52 -16.28 -6.82
C GLN A 918 4.55 -17.20 -5.59
N SER A 919 5.72 -17.43 -5.00
CA SER A 919 5.84 -18.22 -3.77
C SER A 919 5.24 -17.50 -2.55
N GLU A 920 5.41 -16.18 -2.48
CA GLU A 920 4.85 -15.29 -1.45
C GLU A 920 3.33 -15.07 -1.62
N MET A 921 2.85 -15.09 -2.86
CA MET A 921 1.42 -15.04 -3.22
C MET A 921 0.69 -16.38 -3.05
N GLY A 922 1.41 -17.44 -2.68
CA GLY A 922 0.85 -18.75 -2.32
C GLY A 922 1.42 -19.89 -3.15
N GLY A 923 2.47 -20.54 -2.63
CA GLY A 923 2.63 -22.00 -2.66
C GLY A 923 2.51 -22.76 -3.99
N MET A 924 2.75 -22.13 -5.15
CA MET A 924 2.71 -22.81 -6.46
C MET A 924 4.11 -23.26 -6.91
N GLY A 925 4.86 -23.88 -5.99
CA GLY A 925 6.28 -24.23 -6.18
C GLY A 925 6.59 -25.72 -6.30
N THR A 926 5.60 -26.59 -6.50
CA THR A 926 5.82 -28.03 -6.71
C THR A 926 4.88 -28.56 -7.78
N LEU A 927 5.15 -28.24 -9.05
CA LEU A 927 4.65 -29.06 -10.17
C LEU A 927 5.38 -28.91 -11.51
N LEU A 928 6.39 -28.06 -11.67
CA LEU A 928 7.23 -28.05 -12.89
C LEU A 928 8.71 -27.75 -12.58
N PHE A 929 9.37 -28.74 -12.00
CA PHE A 929 10.71 -29.19 -12.38
C PHE A 929 10.72 -30.71 -12.36
#